data_AF-A0A6P1AFM7-F1
#
_entry.id   AF-A0A6P1AFM7-F1
#
_cell.length_a   1.000
_cell.length_b   1.000
_cell.length_c   1.000
_cell.angle_alpha   90.00
_cell.angle_beta   90.00
_cell.angle_gamma   90.00
#
_symmetry.space_group_name_H-M   'P 1'
#
loop_
_entity.id
_entity.type
_entity.pdbx_description
1 polymer ?
#
loop_
_entity_poly.entity_id
_entity_poly.type
_entity_poly.pdbx_seq_one_letter_code
_entity_poly.pdbx_strand_id
1 'polypeptide(L)'
;MVISGKTSAEQYVVNINDIDPVTGKNPQYDYIPLLTVGDEIPLLEGELGNFTTSATENYAIAGIPDGLGHTQINGLNYVWMNHEISSGVYSSITSDITVNDANGNGRIDAGETEGEVINGARVSLFVFDENWDIVGGKNLIEDVDVDGVIYSLNTDTGNYEDSNGNVLEMTGHENFSRFCSGYLATQGFVDENGTSIPLYFAPEETDDGLGIAVYPDGNASPILGLGVYSKEQVYAASEYRATNSDTTVILSTEDFSNGEIYMYVGEQTAADPNGLNDTTDSLFVLQVVAPDTGEAFPLSDMPENEELIARWIPIPDAITLNPDPEILSDYVDNEAAYNSDFDGDGTIDGPGDINNDGVVNALDVVSTNFRRPEDLHEDPNNPGTFYWVSTGTEEIADPSNPFGETEDISLTDDPFGKLFRFTLNPEDPTGDGTFEFLLEGGPDTGVSYDNIVVDNNGNVVIQEDRTAFGANVLFGEPPVGREGEERNARILSYNIAFNEGKLDDEITFIGELNQIDPAVATDYGDWESSGIIEIDSDALPGRSSYLLDVQAHSIRDAIAENGNIVGRGDDGDSVEDVYYDGAFVQGGQLLLAVPTEESETVFGSTEDDRVDVAAGDADGTKELIFTGLGEDLVDTSQVPFSGQGRNRVYAGSDRDELFAGRRDRLFGGEGNDILDASVGSGGNRLYAGAGDDELYAGTGDRLFGGEGDDTLDASLGGGDNRLYGEEGDDTFILGTGDVLVGGDGADKFFVSEGGDNQITGGEGADQFWIATSGTFADAENEITDFEAGLDVIGIGGTFAGLDSFDDFDLSEADGNTTVSFGDRDLATFLGIGENELSAANFVFDPSVTV
;
A
#
# COMPACT_ATOMS: atom_id res chain seq x y z
N MET A 1 4.27 11.16 -3.01
CA MET A 1 5.18 10.85 -4.12
C MET A 1 4.27 10.70 -5.33
N VAL A 2 4.55 11.33 -6.47
CA VAL A 2 3.76 11.07 -7.68
C VAL A 2 4.51 9.98 -8.42
N ILE A 3 4.05 8.74 -8.30
CA ILE A 3 4.61 7.61 -9.04
C ILE A 3 4.25 7.82 -10.51
N SER A 4 5.26 7.80 -11.38
CA SER A 4 5.10 8.00 -12.82
C SER A 4 4.42 6.79 -13.45
N GLY A 5 3.33 7.00 -14.20
CA GLY A 5 2.60 5.92 -14.89
C GLY A 5 1.11 6.17 -15.08
N LYS A 6 0.52 7.15 -14.39
CA LYS A 6 -0.94 7.35 -14.42
C LYS A 6 -1.49 7.79 -15.79
N THR A 7 -2.21 6.90 -16.47
CA THR A 7 -3.19 7.28 -17.49
C THR A 7 -4.46 7.76 -16.81
N SER A 8 -4.53 9.06 -16.49
CA SER A 8 -5.75 9.84 -16.24
C SER A 8 -6.98 9.07 -15.70
N ALA A 9 -6.96 8.70 -14.42
CA ALA A 9 -8.16 8.43 -13.62
C ALA A 9 -7.90 8.96 -12.19
N GLU A 10 -8.94 9.50 -11.58
CA GLU A 10 -8.89 10.31 -10.35
C GLU A 10 -8.32 9.55 -9.13
N GLN A 11 -7.81 10.31 -8.15
CA GLN A 11 -7.16 9.78 -6.95
C GLN A 11 -8.17 9.11 -6.01
N TYR A 12 -8.41 7.81 -6.17
CA TYR A 12 -8.83 6.97 -5.04
C TYR A 12 -7.55 6.67 -4.25
N VAL A 13 -7.26 7.49 -3.26
CA VAL A 13 -6.22 7.21 -2.27
C VAL A 13 -6.97 6.86 -1.00
N VAL A 14 -6.78 5.64 -0.50
CA VAL A 14 -7.20 5.28 0.85
C VAL A 14 -6.44 6.22 1.79
N ASN A 15 -7.17 7.12 2.43
CA ASN A 15 -6.60 7.98 3.44
C ASN A 15 -6.58 7.17 4.73
N ILE A 16 -5.41 6.78 5.21
CA ILE A 16 -5.32 6.11 6.49
C ILE A 16 -5.27 7.19 7.57
N ASN A 17 -6.31 7.22 8.40
CA ASN A 17 -6.36 8.13 9.54
C ASN A 17 -5.62 7.49 10.71
N ASP A 18 -4.44 8.01 11.00
CA ASP A 18 -3.59 7.47 12.09
C ASP A 18 -3.77 8.24 13.39
N ILE A 19 -4.67 9.22 13.39
CA ILE A 19 -5.13 9.86 14.61
C ILE A 19 -6.20 8.98 15.20
N ASP A 20 -5.86 8.35 16.32
CA ASP A 20 -6.81 7.56 17.10
C ASP A 20 -8.09 8.40 17.34
N PRO A 21 -9.25 8.00 16.80
CA PRO A 21 -10.46 8.80 16.87
C PRO A 21 -11.04 8.90 18.29
N VAL A 22 -10.60 8.03 19.20
CA VAL A 22 -11.01 7.99 20.61
C VAL A 22 -10.04 8.81 21.48
N THR A 23 -8.73 8.65 21.29
CA THR A 23 -7.72 9.29 22.16
C THR A 23 -7.14 10.59 21.59
N GLY A 24 -7.27 10.83 20.29
CA GLY A 24 -6.76 12.01 19.59
C GLY A 24 -5.23 12.09 19.52
N LYS A 25 -4.53 10.96 19.66
CA LYS A 25 -3.06 10.87 19.55
C LYS A 25 -2.59 11.08 18.11
N ASN A 26 -1.34 11.52 17.94
CA ASN A 26 -0.73 11.79 16.65
C ASN A 26 -0.57 10.51 15.79
N PRO A 27 -0.40 10.67 14.46
CA PRO A 27 -0.06 9.56 13.57
C PRO A 27 1.16 8.79 14.05
N GLN A 28 1.05 7.46 14.17
CA GLN A 28 2.16 6.57 14.53
C GLN A 28 2.93 6.05 13.31
N TYR A 29 2.35 6.18 12.12
CA TYR A 29 2.89 5.71 10.85
C TYR A 29 2.65 6.75 9.74
N ASP A 30 3.47 6.71 8.69
CA ASP A 30 3.20 7.33 7.40
C ASP A 30 2.90 6.20 6.42
N TYR A 31 1.77 6.31 5.71
CA TYR A 31 1.36 5.32 4.71
C TYR A 31 1.70 5.83 3.31
N ILE A 32 2.42 5.01 2.57
CA ILE A 32 2.95 5.33 1.24
C ILE A 32 2.29 4.37 0.24
N PRO A 33 1.40 4.87 -0.63
CA PRO A 33 0.88 4.05 -1.72
C PRO A 33 2.00 3.69 -2.70
N LEU A 34 2.20 2.39 -2.92
CA LEU A 34 3.20 1.85 -3.83
C LEU A 34 2.60 1.53 -5.20
N LEU A 35 1.48 0.81 -5.21
CA LEU A 35 0.76 0.41 -6.43
C LEU A 35 -0.74 0.54 -6.19
N THR A 36 -1.50 0.79 -7.25
CA THR A 36 -2.97 0.78 -7.25
C THR A 36 -3.46 -0.06 -8.42
N VAL A 37 -4.53 -0.83 -8.22
CA VAL A 37 -5.16 -1.62 -9.29
C VAL A 37 -5.41 -0.76 -10.52
N GLY A 38 -4.94 -1.25 -11.68
CA GLY A 38 -4.94 -0.52 -12.95
C GLY A 38 -3.65 0.25 -13.27
N ASP A 39 -2.69 0.37 -12.36
CA ASP A 39 -1.37 0.93 -12.69
C ASP A 39 -0.66 0.04 -13.73
N GLU A 40 -0.18 0.67 -14.80
CA GLU A 40 0.71 0.03 -15.78
C GLU A 40 2.17 0.29 -15.42
N ILE A 41 2.94 -0.79 -15.24
CA ILE A 41 4.35 -0.78 -14.85
C ILE A 41 5.19 -1.57 -15.86
N PRO A 42 6.52 -1.42 -15.92
CA PRO A 42 7.32 -2.20 -16.85
C PRO A 42 7.18 -3.71 -16.62
N LEU A 43 6.99 -4.50 -17.69
CA LEU A 43 6.98 -5.96 -17.61
C LEU A 43 8.38 -6.49 -17.27
N LEU A 44 8.49 -7.41 -16.31
CA LEU A 44 9.73 -8.10 -15.98
C LEU A 44 9.92 -9.37 -16.82
N GLU A 45 11.11 -9.50 -17.40
CA GLU A 45 11.59 -10.70 -18.10
C GLU A 45 12.77 -11.32 -17.34
N GLY A 46 12.84 -12.65 -17.31
CA GLY A 46 13.93 -13.40 -16.66
C GLY A 46 13.48 -14.14 -15.40
N GLU A 47 14.43 -14.35 -14.49
CA GLU A 47 14.28 -15.16 -13.27
C GLU A 47 14.61 -14.33 -12.02
N LEU A 48 14.16 -14.82 -10.85
CA LEU A 48 14.37 -14.18 -9.56
C LEU A 48 15.85 -13.77 -9.34
N GLY A 49 16.06 -12.51 -8.96
CA GLY A 49 17.40 -11.95 -8.73
C GLY A 49 18.13 -11.43 -9.97
N ASN A 50 17.62 -11.68 -11.19
CA ASN A 50 18.23 -11.25 -12.46
C ASN A 50 17.22 -10.74 -13.49
N PHE A 51 16.11 -10.14 -13.05
CA PHE A 51 15.12 -9.59 -13.97
C PHE A 51 15.65 -8.41 -14.79
N THR A 52 15.11 -8.27 -16.00
CA THR A 52 15.24 -7.09 -16.86
C THR A 52 13.86 -6.56 -17.22
N THR A 53 13.73 -5.26 -17.44
CA THR A 53 12.47 -4.66 -17.89
C THR A 53 12.32 -4.77 -19.41
N SER A 54 11.11 -5.12 -19.87
CA SER A 54 10.75 -5.08 -21.27
C SER A 54 10.84 -3.65 -21.81
N ALA A 55 11.33 -3.50 -23.04
CA ALA A 55 11.44 -2.20 -23.69
C ALA A 55 10.13 -1.77 -24.39
N THR A 56 9.15 -2.68 -24.50
CA THR A 56 7.94 -2.48 -25.32
C THR A 56 6.65 -2.91 -24.65
N GLU A 57 6.72 -3.65 -23.54
CA GLU A 57 5.54 -4.24 -22.89
C GLU A 57 5.46 -3.78 -21.44
N ASN A 58 4.22 -3.55 -21.01
CA ASN A 58 3.88 -3.22 -19.63
C ASN A 58 3.20 -4.43 -18.98
N TYR A 59 3.16 -4.39 -17.66
CA TYR A 59 2.39 -5.26 -16.80
C TYR A 59 1.39 -4.39 -16.05
N ALA A 60 0.12 -4.80 -16.03
CA ALA A 60 -0.89 -4.11 -15.26
C ALA A 60 -1.18 -4.89 -13.97
N ILE A 61 -1.26 -4.17 -12.85
CA ILE A 61 -1.86 -4.73 -11.63
C ILE A 61 -3.36 -4.89 -11.85
N ALA A 62 -3.85 -6.11 -11.63
CA ALA A 62 -5.23 -6.53 -11.87
C ALA A 62 -5.75 -7.34 -10.68
N GLY A 63 -7.07 -7.54 -10.60
CA GLY A 63 -7.71 -8.28 -9.50
C GLY A 63 -7.78 -7.52 -8.18
N ILE A 64 -8.41 -8.12 -7.18
CA ILE A 64 -8.43 -7.62 -5.80
C ILE A 64 -7.09 -8.05 -5.17
N PRO A 65 -6.22 -7.11 -4.74
CA PRO A 65 -4.98 -7.46 -4.07
C PRO A 65 -5.25 -8.19 -2.76
N ASP A 66 -4.58 -9.32 -2.57
CA ASP A 66 -4.70 -10.13 -1.37
C ASP A 66 -3.30 -10.49 -0.86
N GLY A 67 -3.19 -11.54 -0.05
CA GLY A 67 -2.04 -11.78 0.79
C GLY A 67 -0.70 -11.81 0.08
N LEU A 68 0.30 -11.58 0.92
CA LEU A 68 1.55 -10.97 0.50
C LEU A 68 2.74 -11.84 0.86
N GLY A 69 3.83 -11.64 0.12
CA GLY A 69 5.14 -12.18 0.46
C GLY A 69 6.23 -11.15 0.21
N HIS A 70 7.26 -11.09 1.05
CA HIS A 70 8.39 -10.18 0.85
C HIS A 70 9.74 -10.84 1.07
N THR A 71 10.70 -10.55 0.18
CA THR A 71 12.11 -10.79 0.47
C THR A 71 13.00 -9.76 -0.23
N GLN A 72 14.22 -9.60 0.27
CA GLN A 72 15.21 -8.70 -0.31
C GLN A 72 16.36 -9.49 -0.96
N ILE A 73 16.67 -9.17 -2.23
CA ILE A 73 17.77 -9.79 -2.97
C ILE A 73 18.59 -8.71 -3.65
N ASN A 74 19.89 -8.64 -3.33
CA ASN A 74 20.83 -7.66 -3.89
C ASN A 74 20.39 -6.19 -3.75
N GLY A 75 19.68 -5.83 -2.67
CA GLY A 75 19.18 -4.47 -2.41
C GLY A 75 17.87 -4.12 -3.12
N LEU A 76 17.26 -5.07 -3.85
CA LEU A 76 15.92 -4.91 -4.42
C LEU A 76 14.89 -5.63 -3.53
N ASN A 77 13.71 -5.04 -3.40
CA ASN A 77 12.57 -5.59 -2.68
C ASN A 77 11.69 -6.37 -3.66
N TYR A 78 11.42 -7.63 -3.36
CA TYR A 78 10.57 -8.50 -4.15
C TYR A 78 9.29 -8.75 -3.37
N VAL A 79 8.14 -8.48 -3.99
CA VAL A 79 6.82 -8.58 -3.37
C VAL A 79 5.96 -9.53 -4.17
N TRP A 80 5.49 -10.59 -3.52
CA TRP A 80 4.47 -11.52 -4.01
C TRP A 80 3.12 -11.00 -3.56
N MET A 81 2.11 -11.18 -4.40
CA MET A 81 0.76 -10.73 -4.11
C MET A 81 -0.23 -11.69 -4.75
N ASN A 82 -1.15 -12.21 -3.95
CA ASN A 82 -2.31 -12.93 -4.46
C ASN A 82 -3.32 -11.96 -5.04
N HIS A 83 -4.10 -12.48 -5.98
CA HIS A 83 -5.20 -11.75 -6.56
C HIS A 83 -6.47 -12.57 -6.43
N GLU A 84 -7.38 -12.06 -5.61
CA GLU A 84 -8.68 -12.64 -5.39
C GLU A 84 -9.58 -12.31 -6.60
N ILE A 85 -9.84 -13.32 -7.44
CA ILE A 85 -10.60 -13.19 -8.70
C ILE A 85 -11.54 -14.39 -8.82
N SER A 86 -12.84 -14.16 -9.00
CA SER A 86 -13.83 -15.26 -9.13
C SER A 86 -13.75 -15.99 -10.48
N SER A 87 -14.25 -17.23 -10.52
CA SER A 87 -14.20 -18.17 -11.65
C SER A 87 -15.26 -17.97 -12.75
N GLY A 88 -15.89 -16.80 -12.86
CA GLY A 88 -16.90 -16.51 -13.89
C GLY A 88 -16.39 -16.53 -15.34
N VAL A 89 -17.33 -16.59 -16.32
CA VAL A 89 -17.16 -16.68 -17.80
C VAL A 89 -16.34 -15.52 -18.44
N TYR A 90 -15.79 -14.64 -17.62
CA TYR A 90 -15.06 -13.43 -18.02
C TYR A 90 -13.56 -13.48 -17.66
N SER A 91 -13.01 -14.66 -17.41
CA SER A 91 -11.58 -14.87 -17.12
C SER A 91 -10.80 -15.32 -18.37
N SER A 92 -10.31 -14.39 -19.19
CA SER A 92 -9.24 -14.70 -20.19
C SER A 92 -7.91 -14.02 -19.78
N ILE A 93 -6.78 -14.09 -20.54
CA ILE A 93 -5.45 -13.43 -20.24
C ILE A 93 -4.87 -12.65 -21.46
N THR A 94 -4.25 -11.47 -21.24
CA THR A 94 -3.53 -10.47 -22.10
C THR A 94 -2.88 -9.32 -21.29
N SER A 95 -1.69 -8.88 -21.70
CA SER A 95 -0.89 -7.81 -21.09
C SER A 95 -1.21 -6.34 -21.50
N ASP A 96 -2.39 -6.04 -22.07
CA ASP A 96 -2.71 -4.70 -22.62
C ASP A 96 -4.07 -4.18 -22.12
N ILE A 97 -4.09 -2.99 -21.48
CA ILE A 97 -5.32 -2.24 -21.16
C ILE A 97 -5.53 -1.16 -22.24
N THR A 98 -6.39 -1.42 -23.24
CA THR A 98 -6.84 -0.35 -24.14
C THR A 98 -8.19 0.20 -23.72
N VAL A 99 -8.23 1.14 -22.77
CA VAL A 99 -9.48 1.84 -22.44
C VAL A 99 -9.90 2.72 -23.62
N ASN A 100 -10.87 2.29 -24.44
CA ASN A 100 -11.75 3.19 -25.20
C ASN A 100 -13.03 2.47 -25.66
N ASP A 101 -14.14 2.71 -24.95
CA ASP A 101 -15.43 2.69 -25.61
C ASP A 101 -15.50 3.84 -26.64
N ALA A 102 -16.30 3.70 -27.70
CA ALA A 102 -16.39 4.69 -28.78
C ALA A 102 -17.00 6.04 -28.36
N ASN A 103 -17.38 6.23 -27.09
CA ASN A 103 -18.09 7.40 -26.57
C ASN A 103 -17.37 8.14 -25.44
N GLY A 104 -16.23 7.65 -24.94
CA GLY A 104 -15.40 8.33 -23.95
C GLY A 104 -16.00 8.37 -22.54
N ASN A 105 -16.88 7.43 -22.18
CA ASN A 105 -17.48 7.34 -20.86
C ASN A 105 -17.11 5.99 -20.25
N GLY A 106 -16.12 5.96 -19.36
CA GLY A 106 -15.58 4.74 -18.74
C GLY A 106 -16.57 4.04 -17.80
N ARG A 107 -17.59 3.39 -18.36
CA ARG A 107 -18.59 2.60 -17.62
C ARG A 107 -18.67 1.21 -18.24
N ILE A 108 -18.41 0.17 -17.47
CA ILE A 108 -18.65 -1.23 -17.85
C ILE A 108 -19.92 -1.67 -17.10
N ASP A 109 -21.03 -1.81 -17.84
CA ASP A 109 -22.29 -2.36 -17.32
C ASP A 109 -22.23 -3.90 -17.45
N ALA A 110 -22.37 -4.63 -16.34
CA ALA A 110 -22.35 -6.10 -16.26
C ALA A 110 -23.50 -6.82 -17.01
N GLY A 111 -24.34 -6.08 -17.75
CA GLY A 111 -25.56 -6.61 -18.33
C GLY A 111 -25.54 -6.90 -19.83
N GLU A 112 -24.88 -6.10 -20.65
CA GLU A 112 -25.02 -6.22 -22.12
C GLU A 112 -23.85 -5.60 -22.90
N THR A 113 -22.62 -6.15 -22.81
CA THR A 113 -21.59 -5.92 -23.85
C THR A 113 -20.49 -6.97 -23.81
N GLU A 114 -19.94 -7.33 -24.97
CA GLU A 114 -18.58 -7.89 -25.11
C GLU A 114 -17.61 -6.87 -24.49
N GLY A 115 -17.39 -6.93 -23.17
CA GLY A 115 -16.46 -6.10 -22.43
C GLY A 115 -15.02 -6.60 -22.59
N GLU A 116 -14.06 -5.68 -22.62
CA GLU A 116 -12.64 -6.02 -22.68
C GLU A 116 -12.23 -6.79 -21.43
N VAL A 117 -11.58 -7.93 -21.65
CA VAL A 117 -11.28 -8.92 -20.64
C VAL A 117 -10.00 -8.53 -19.91
N ILE A 118 -10.00 -8.57 -18.57
CA ILE A 118 -8.78 -8.41 -17.76
C ILE A 118 -8.14 -9.75 -17.58
N ASN A 119 -6.83 -9.70 -17.72
CA ASN A 119 -6.23 -10.68 -18.52
C ASN A 119 -4.83 -10.94 -17.94
N GLY A 120 -4.74 -11.40 -16.68
CA GLY A 120 -3.46 -11.65 -16.02
C GLY A 120 -3.55 -11.82 -14.50
N ALA A 121 -2.52 -12.49 -13.98
CA ALA A 121 -2.13 -12.86 -12.62
C ALA A 121 -3.15 -13.36 -11.60
N ARG A 122 -2.81 -14.54 -11.11
CA ARG A 122 -3.31 -15.14 -9.88
C ARG A 122 -2.37 -14.90 -8.70
N VAL A 123 -1.08 -14.86 -9.01
CA VAL A 123 -0.01 -14.44 -8.11
C VAL A 123 0.91 -13.52 -8.92
N SER A 124 1.03 -12.26 -8.51
CA SER A 124 1.99 -11.31 -9.09
C SER A 124 3.31 -11.33 -8.37
N LEU A 125 4.38 -11.02 -9.11
CA LEU A 125 5.66 -10.63 -8.54
C LEU A 125 5.99 -9.19 -8.96
N PHE A 126 6.18 -8.33 -7.96
CA PHE A 126 6.63 -6.95 -8.12
C PHE A 126 8.06 -6.78 -7.61
N VAL A 127 8.83 -5.94 -8.28
CA VAL A 127 10.18 -5.59 -7.86
C VAL A 127 10.28 -4.09 -7.65
N PHE A 128 10.72 -3.70 -6.47
CA PHE A 128 11.02 -2.32 -6.11
C PHE A 128 12.51 -2.18 -5.81
N ASP A 129 13.04 -0.97 -5.98
CA ASP A 129 14.40 -0.67 -5.54
C ASP A 129 14.50 -0.44 -4.03
N GLU A 130 15.69 -0.05 -3.56
CA GLU A 130 15.96 0.22 -2.14
C GLU A 130 15.14 1.39 -1.57
N ASN A 131 14.60 2.27 -2.42
CA ASN A 131 13.77 3.41 -2.05
C ASN A 131 12.27 3.13 -2.22
N TRP A 132 11.89 1.89 -2.51
CA TRP A 132 10.52 1.48 -2.82
C TRP A 132 9.96 2.12 -4.11
N ASP A 133 10.84 2.54 -5.03
CA ASP A 133 10.43 2.93 -6.37
C ASP A 133 10.24 1.67 -7.24
N ILE A 134 9.13 1.62 -7.99
CA ILE A 134 8.79 0.44 -8.81
C ILE A 134 9.80 0.24 -9.94
N VAL A 135 10.36 -0.97 -10.03
CA VAL A 135 11.22 -1.42 -11.14
C VAL A 135 10.38 -2.09 -12.23
N GLY A 136 9.42 -2.93 -11.83
CA GLY A 136 8.49 -3.61 -12.74
C GLY A 136 7.71 -4.73 -12.06
N GLY A 137 6.86 -5.41 -12.81
CA GLY A 137 6.11 -6.59 -12.33
C GLY A 137 5.89 -7.65 -13.41
N LYS A 138 5.43 -8.82 -12.99
CA LYS A 138 5.00 -9.91 -13.87
C LYS A 138 4.01 -10.84 -13.17
N ASN A 139 3.24 -11.61 -13.95
CA ASN A 139 2.59 -12.81 -13.45
C ASN A 139 3.65 -13.84 -13.06
N LEU A 140 3.56 -14.39 -11.85
CA LEU A 140 4.56 -15.34 -11.37
C LEU A 140 4.29 -16.76 -11.86
N ILE A 141 3.04 -17.24 -11.83
CA ILE A 141 2.72 -18.63 -12.20
C ILE A 141 2.71 -18.76 -13.72
N GLU A 142 3.80 -19.26 -14.30
CA GLU A 142 3.93 -19.49 -15.74
C GLU A 142 3.57 -20.93 -16.12
N ASP A 143 3.92 -21.88 -15.26
CA ASP A 143 3.75 -23.31 -15.47
C ASP A 143 3.14 -23.95 -14.22
N VAL A 144 2.23 -24.89 -14.40
CA VAL A 144 1.64 -25.70 -13.31
C VAL A 144 1.98 -27.17 -13.56
N ASP A 145 2.63 -27.82 -12.59
CA ASP A 145 2.88 -29.25 -12.62
C ASP A 145 1.82 -30.00 -11.81
N VAL A 146 0.98 -30.79 -12.51
CA VAL A 146 0.02 -31.70 -11.89
C VAL A 146 0.41 -33.13 -12.24
N ASP A 147 0.92 -33.88 -11.26
CA ASP A 147 1.34 -35.28 -11.39
C ASP A 147 2.31 -35.55 -12.56
N GLY A 148 3.21 -34.59 -12.86
CA GLY A 148 4.19 -34.67 -13.93
C GLY A 148 3.66 -34.22 -15.30
N VAL A 149 2.48 -33.61 -15.37
CA VAL A 149 1.92 -32.95 -16.55
C VAL A 149 2.04 -31.44 -16.37
N ILE A 150 2.80 -30.80 -17.26
CA ILE A 150 2.98 -29.34 -17.26
C ILE A 150 1.87 -28.68 -18.08
N TYR A 151 1.18 -27.75 -17.45
CA TYR A 151 0.23 -26.82 -18.07
C TYR A 151 0.83 -25.43 -18.06
N SER A 152 1.04 -24.85 -19.23
CA SER A 152 1.67 -23.52 -19.37
C SER A 152 0.62 -22.46 -19.60
N LEU A 153 0.82 -21.28 -19.03
CA LEU A 153 -0.06 -20.13 -19.24
C LEU A 153 -0.07 -19.73 -20.72
N ASN A 154 -1.24 -19.79 -21.34
CA ASN A 154 -1.50 -19.21 -22.64
C ASN A 154 -1.99 -17.75 -22.48
N THR A 155 -1.08 -16.82 -22.72
CA THR A 155 -1.32 -15.37 -22.56
C THR A 155 -2.26 -14.76 -23.60
N ASP A 156 -2.72 -15.54 -24.59
CA ASP A 156 -3.77 -15.12 -25.53
C ASP A 156 -5.17 -15.52 -25.03
N THR A 157 -5.27 -16.60 -24.23
CA THR A 157 -6.55 -17.23 -23.90
C THR A 157 -6.94 -17.13 -22.43
N GLY A 158 -5.99 -17.01 -21.50
CA GLY A 158 -6.34 -17.15 -20.08
C GLY A 158 -5.96 -18.45 -19.43
N ASN A 159 -5.72 -19.45 -20.26
CA ASN A 159 -5.80 -20.81 -19.79
C ASN A 159 -4.41 -21.40 -19.60
N TYR A 160 -4.27 -22.22 -18.56
CA TYR A 160 -3.13 -23.12 -18.44
C TYR A 160 -3.40 -24.32 -19.34
N GLU A 161 -2.59 -24.48 -20.38
CA GLU A 161 -2.80 -25.52 -21.40
C GLU A 161 -1.63 -26.51 -21.42
N ASP A 162 -1.95 -27.80 -21.50
CA ASP A 162 -0.93 -28.83 -21.73
C ASP A 162 -0.39 -28.80 -23.17
N SER A 163 0.64 -29.59 -23.46
CA SER A 163 1.21 -29.70 -24.81
C SER A 163 0.25 -30.19 -25.91
N ASN A 164 -0.95 -30.65 -25.57
CA ASN A 164 -2.01 -31.07 -26.48
C ASN A 164 -3.13 -30.02 -26.62
N GLY A 165 -3.06 -28.90 -25.88
CA GLY A 165 -4.09 -27.86 -25.81
C GLY A 165 -5.28 -28.24 -24.92
N ASN A 166 -5.09 -29.16 -23.98
CA ASN A 166 -6.10 -29.41 -22.93
C ASN A 166 -5.93 -28.35 -21.84
N VAL A 167 -7.03 -27.72 -21.44
CA VAL A 167 -7.04 -26.77 -20.33
C VAL A 167 -6.86 -27.53 -19.02
N LEU A 168 -6.13 -26.92 -18.08
CA LEU A 168 -6.03 -27.38 -16.71
C LEU A 168 -7.42 -27.31 -16.08
N GLU A 169 -7.99 -28.47 -15.81
CA GLU A 169 -9.19 -28.59 -14.98
C GLU A 169 -8.76 -29.12 -13.61
N MET A 170 -8.88 -28.29 -12.57
CA MET A 170 -8.71 -28.69 -11.17
C MET A 170 -10.10 -28.91 -10.60
N THR A 171 -10.36 -30.05 -9.96
CA THR A 171 -11.64 -30.33 -9.26
C THR A 171 -12.96 -30.03 -10.02
N GLY A 172 -12.93 -29.94 -11.36
CA GLY A 172 -14.09 -29.64 -12.19
C GLY A 172 -14.21 -28.18 -12.65
N HIS A 173 -13.32 -27.28 -12.21
CA HIS A 173 -13.22 -25.90 -12.66
C HIS A 173 -12.01 -25.68 -13.58
N GLU A 174 -12.15 -24.76 -14.55
CA GLU A 174 -11.07 -24.42 -15.50
C GLU A 174 -10.13 -23.37 -14.87
N ASN A 175 -8.84 -23.69 -14.76
CA ASN A 175 -7.80 -22.86 -14.13
C ASN A 175 -8.01 -22.61 -12.62
N PHE A 176 -7.06 -21.89 -12.01
CA PHE A 176 -7.22 -21.36 -10.66
C PHE A 176 -8.27 -20.25 -10.59
N SER A 177 -8.95 -20.14 -9.46
CA SER A 177 -9.94 -19.10 -9.19
C SER A 177 -9.41 -18.09 -8.17
N ARG A 178 -9.85 -18.24 -6.91
CA ARG A 178 -9.86 -17.24 -5.84
C ARG A 178 -8.74 -17.53 -4.85
N PHE A 179 -7.58 -16.90 -5.08
CA PHE A 179 -6.49 -16.95 -4.11
C PHE A 179 -6.73 -15.92 -3.01
N CYS A 180 -6.96 -16.41 -1.79
CA CYS A 180 -6.94 -15.59 -0.58
C CYS A 180 -5.54 -15.60 0.03
N SER A 181 -5.29 -14.79 1.05
CA SER A 181 -4.09 -14.68 1.87
C SER A 181 -2.76 -15.01 1.13
N GLY A 182 -1.75 -15.52 1.82
CA GLY A 182 -0.46 -15.87 1.22
C GLY A 182 0.65 -16.01 2.26
N TYR A 183 1.64 -16.85 1.97
CA TYR A 183 2.82 -16.96 2.82
C TYR A 183 4.11 -17.20 2.02
N LEU A 184 5.12 -16.38 2.25
CA LEU A 184 6.47 -16.60 1.71
C LEU A 184 7.39 -17.24 2.74
N ALA A 185 7.66 -18.53 2.56
CA ALA A 185 8.73 -19.19 3.30
C ALA A 185 10.09 -18.77 2.72
N THR A 186 10.80 -17.88 3.40
CA THR A 186 12.13 -17.39 2.95
C THR A 186 13.26 -18.39 3.20
N GLN A 187 13.00 -19.44 3.97
CA GLN A 187 13.98 -20.45 4.31
C GLN A 187 13.42 -21.86 4.31
N GLY A 188 14.35 -22.80 4.17
CA GLY A 188 14.08 -24.21 4.33
C GLY A 188 13.75 -24.95 3.04
N PHE A 189 13.17 -24.33 2.04
CA PHE A 189 12.82 -25.02 0.79
C PHE A 189 14.00 -24.99 -0.18
N VAL A 190 14.07 -26.00 -1.06
CA VAL A 190 15.13 -26.13 -2.04
C VAL A 190 14.60 -26.34 -3.46
N ASP A 191 15.38 -25.90 -4.44
CA ASP A 191 15.17 -26.23 -5.85
C ASP A 191 15.54 -27.69 -6.17
N GLU A 192 15.33 -28.12 -7.41
CA GLU A 192 15.71 -29.45 -7.92
C GLU A 192 17.22 -29.78 -7.76
N ASN A 193 18.07 -28.77 -7.58
CA ASN A 193 19.51 -28.90 -7.40
C ASN A 193 19.93 -28.90 -5.92
N GLY A 194 18.99 -28.72 -4.99
CA GLY A 194 19.24 -28.63 -3.56
C GLY A 194 19.72 -27.25 -3.09
N THR A 195 19.54 -26.20 -3.90
CA THR A 195 19.82 -24.81 -3.53
C THR A 195 18.65 -24.25 -2.74
N SER A 196 18.93 -23.54 -1.64
CA SER A 196 17.87 -22.86 -0.87
C SER A 196 17.15 -21.83 -1.74
N ILE A 197 15.83 -21.84 -1.69
CA ILE A 197 14.95 -20.91 -2.39
C ILE A 197 13.87 -20.38 -1.46
N PRO A 198 13.37 -19.15 -1.66
CA PRO A 198 12.09 -18.77 -1.11
C PRO A 198 10.99 -19.57 -1.81
N LEU A 199 9.95 -19.98 -1.08
CA LEU A 199 8.80 -20.68 -1.66
C LEU A 199 7.53 -20.00 -1.19
N TYR A 200 6.69 -19.60 -2.14
CA TYR A 200 5.44 -18.90 -1.85
C TYR A 200 4.28 -19.89 -1.84
N PHE A 201 3.40 -19.78 -0.85
CA PHE A 201 2.23 -20.62 -0.69
C PHE A 201 0.98 -19.80 -0.95
N ALA A 202 0.17 -20.25 -1.91
CA ALA A 202 -1.05 -19.59 -2.35
C ALA A 202 -2.24 -20.53 -2.07
N PRO A 203 -3.15 -20.17 -1.14
CA PRO A 203 -4.36 -20.91 -0.82
C PRO A 203 -5.51 -20.51 -1.75
N GLU A 204 -6.31 -21.48 -2.17
CA GLU A 204 -7.51 -21.24 -2.97
C GLU A 204 -8.76 -21.44 -2.11
N GLU A 205 -9.55 -20.37 -1.94
CA GLU A 205 -10.64 -20.25 -0.97
C GLU A 205 -11.97 -20.83 -1.49
N THR A 206 -12.27 -20.65 -2.78
CA THR A 206 -13.52 -21.13 -3.40
C THR A 206 -13.25 -21.91 -4.69
N ASP A 207 -14.24 -22.70 -5.12
CA ASP A 207 -14.23 -23.57 -6.31
C ASP A 207 -13.40 -24.86 -6.20
N ASP A 208 -12.08 -24.74 -5.97
CA ASP A 208 -11.16 -25.88 -6.06
C ASP A 208 -10.47 -26.24 -4.74
N GLY A 209 -10.35 -25.28 -3.81
CA GLY A 209 -9.96 -25.54 -2.43
C GLY A 209 -8.54 -26.08 -2.24
N LEU A 210 -7.61 -25.80 -3.16
CA LEU A 210 -6.25 -26.35 -3.16
C LEU A 210 -5.24 -25.42 -2.49
N GLY A 211 -4.23 -26.02 -1.84
CA GLY A 211 -3.04 -25.30 -1.41
C GLY A 211 -1.94 -25.44 -2.46
N ILE A 212 -1.31 -24.34 -2.86
CA ILE A 212 -0.38 -24.31 -3.99
C ILE A 212 0.99 -23.79 -3.55
N ALA A 213 2.04 -24.53 -3.90
CA ALA A 213 3.42 -24.08 -3.76
C ALA A 213 3.89 -23.45 -5.07
N VAL A 214 4.22 -22.15 -5.04
CA VAL A 214 4.69 -21.36 -6.17
C VAL A 214 6.19 -21.09 -6.04
N TYR A 215 6.95 -21.68 -6.94
CA TYR A 215 8.40 -21.60 -7.00
C TYR A 215 8.86 -20.29 -7.66
N PRO A 216 10.04 -19.78 -7.29
CA PRO A 216 10.57 -18.53 -7.84
C PRO A 216 10.84 -18.49 -9.34
N ASP A 217 10.95 -19.67 -9.96
CA ASP A 217 11.13 -19.83 -11.40
C ASP A 217 9.80 -19.79 -12.17
N GLY A 218 8.68 -19.63 -11.46
CA GLY A 218 7.33 -19.54 -12.00
C GLY A 218 6.61 -20.88 -12.13
N ASN A 219 7.22 -21.99 -11.71
CA ASN A 219 6.52 -23.26 -11.59
C ASN A 219 5.62 -23.26 -10.35
N ALA A 220 4.40 -23.76 -10.46
CA ALA A 220 3.48 -24.00 -9.36
C ALA A 220 3.13 -25.49 -9.24
N SER A 221 2.92 -25.96 -8.02
CA SER A 221 2.54 -27.35 -7.73
C SER A 221 1.49 -27.40 -6.63
N PRO A 222 0.34 -28.05 -6.83
CA PRO A 222 -0.64 -28.27 -5.77
C PRO A 222 -0.12 -29.25 -4.72
N ILE A 223 -0.50 -29.05 -3.46
CA ILE A 223 -0.13 -29.89 -2.31
C ILE A 223 -1.30 -30.84 -2.03
N LEU A 224 -1.43 -31.88 -2.85
CA LEU A 224 -2.60 -32.77 -2.82
C LEU A 224 -2.83 -33.45 -1.46
N GLY A 225 -1.75 -33.73 -0.71
CA GLY A 225 -1.85 -34.30 0.63
C GLY A 225 -2.42 -33.37 1.70
N LEU A 226 -2.57 -32.08 1.40
CA LEU A 226 -3.18 -31.07 2.29
C LEU A 226 -4.73 -31.13 2.23
N GLY A 227 -5.32 -31.88 1.31
CA GLY A 227 -6.76 -31.99 1.16
C GLY A 227 -7.41 -30.81 0.44
N VAL A 228 -8.71 -30.93 0.19
CA VAL A 228 -9.54 -29.94 -0.53
C VAL A 228 -10.62 -29.44 0.42
N TYR A 229 -10.69 -28.12 0.60
CA TYR A 229 -11.65 -27.36 1.42
C TYR A 229 -11.41 -25.85 1.18
N SER A 230 -12.28 -24.98 1.66
CA SER A 230 -12.16 -23.52 1.48
C SER A 230 -10.98 -22.93 2.24
N LYS A 231 -9.80 -22.88 1.61
CA LYS A 231 -8.56 -22.49 2.31
C LYS A 231 -8.45 -20.98 2.39
N GLU A 232 -8.34 -20.49 3.62
CA GLU A 232 -7.92 -19.12 3.84
C GLU A 232 -6.41 -19.00 3.72
N GLN A 233 -5.67 -19.74 4.53
CA GLN A 233 -4.22 -19.68 4.54
C GLN A 233 -3.55 -21.04 4.31
N VAL A 234 -2.37 -21.03 3.68
CA VAL A 234 -1.44 -22.16 3.62
C VAL A 234 -0.08 -21.67 4.12
N TYR A 235 0.30 -22.05 5.33
CA TYR A 235 1.46 -21.51 6.04
C TYR A 235 2.47 -22.61 6.34
N ALA A 236 3.71 -22.47 5.85
CA ALA A 236 4.76 -23.41 6.21
C ALA A 236 5.42 -22.99 7.53
N ALA A 237 5.48 -23.91 8.51
CA ALA A 237 6.17 -23.73 9.80
C ALA A 237 7.70 -23.74 9.62
N SER A 238 8.21 -22.75 8.87
CA SER A 238 9.55 -22.74 8.32
C SER A 238 10.62 -22.51 9.38
N GLU A 239 10.30 -21.82 10.47
CA GLU A 239 11.21 -21.58 11.58
C GLU A 239 11.26 -22.77 12.54
N TYR A 240 10.10 -23.35 12.88
CA TYR A 240 10.02 -24.63 13.58
C TYR A 240 10.88 -25.68 12.87
N ARG A 241 10.77 -25.76 11.53
CA ARG A 241 11.54 -26.68 10.69
C ARG A 241 13.05 -26.45 10.76
N ALA A 242 13.53 -25.21 10.86
CA ALA A 242 14.96 -24.91 10.93
C ALA A 242 15.65 -25.54 12.16
N THR A 243 14.88 -25.96 13.16
CA THR A 243 15.43 -26.44 14.43
C THR A 243 15.46 -27.96 14.59
N ASN A 244 14.53 -28.77 14.03
CA ASN A 244 14.35 -30.15 14.53
C ASN A 244 13.78 -31.27 13.61
N SER A 245 13.58 -31.16 12.29
CA SER A 245 12.95 -32.28 11.55
C SER A 245 13.39 -32.52 10.10
N ASP A 246 13.41 -33.80 9.69
CA ASP A 246 13.44 -34.27 8.29
C ASP A 246 12.01 -34.23 7.67
N THR A 247 11.09 -33.44 8.23
CA THR A 247 9.70 -33.29 7.79
C THR A 247 9.34 -31.85 7.47
N THR A 248 8.42 -31.70 6.53
CA THR A 248 7.73 -30.45 6.22
C THR A 248 6.44 -30.39 7.03
N VAL A 249 6.18 -29.25 7.66
CA VAL A 249 4.93 -28.97 8.39
C VAL A 249 4.27 -27.77 7.74
N ILE A 250 3.03 -27.95 7.31
CA ILE A 250 2.19 -26.89 6.74
C ILE A 250 0.92 -26.83 7.56
N LEU A 251 0.53 -25.64 7.96
CA LEU A 251 -0.73 -25.36 8.62
C LEU A 251 -1.66 -24.70 7.61
N SER A 252 -2.95 -24.94 7.74
CA SER A 252 -3.94 -24.32 6.88
C SER A 252 -5.27 -24.17 7.59
N THR A 253 -5.92 -23.05 7.30
CA THR A 253 -7.19 -22.62 7.89
C THR A 253 -8.30 -22.70 6.86
N GLU A 254 -9.51 -22.94 7.33
CA GLU A 254 -10.70 -23.06 6.50
C GLU A 254 -11.65 -21.89 6.78
N ASP A 255 -11.72 -20.89 5.91
CA ASP A 255 -12.70 -19.79 6.06
C ASP A 255 -14.11 -20.30 5.70
N PHE A 256 -14.76 -20.88 6.71
CA PHE A 256 -16.15 -21.23 6.65
C PHE A 256 -16.79 -21.14 8.04
N SER A 257 -18.13 -21.01 8.11
CA SER A 257 -18.85 -20.85 9.38
C SER A 257 -18.68 -22.03 10.35
N ASN A 258 -18.26 -23.20 9.85
CA ASN A 258 -17.87 -24.37 10.64
C ASN A 258 -16.38 -24.73 10.58
N GLY A 259 -15.54 -23.82 10.07
CA GLY A 259 -14.16 -24.08 9.68
C GLY A 259 -13.25 -24.61 10.78
N GLU A 260 -12.28 -25.41 10.34
CA GLU A 260 -11.32 -26.12 11.18
C GLU A 260 -9.88 -25.66 10.88
N ILE A 261 -8.92 -26.14 11.67
CA ILE A 261 -7.49 -25.94 11.42
C ILE A 261 -6.85 -27.27 11.10
N TYR A 262 -6.13 -27.30 9.98
CA TYR A 262 -5.48 -28.48 9.45
C TYR A 262 -3.96 -28.36 9.56
N MET A 263 -3.30 -29.50 9.70
CA MET A 263 -1.85 -29.62 9.62
C MET A 263 -1.49 -30.75 8.67
N TYR A 264 -0.66 -30.43 7.69
CA TYR A 264 0.02 -31.37 6.83
C TYR A 264 1.44 -31.65 7.33
N VAL A 265 1.81 -32.92 7.40
CA VAL A 265 3.16 -33.37 7.72
C VAL A 265 3.67 -34.27 6.60
N GLY A 266 4.67 -33.80 5.86
CA GLY A 266 5.26 -34.52 4.74
C GLY A 266 6.73 -34.91 4.97
N GLU A 267 7.09 -36.15 4.64
CA GLU A 267 8.46 -36.66 4.82
C GLU A 267 9.40 -36.19 3.71
N GLN A 268 10.56 -35.64 4.07
CA GLN A 268 11.55 -35.20 3.09
C GLN A 268 12.39 -36.38 2.60
N THR A 269 12.35 -36.62 1.29
CA THR A 269 13.09 -37.71 0.66
C THR A 269 14.00 -37.21 -0.44
N ALA A 270 14.91 -38.06 -0.93
CA ALA A 270 15.75 -37.69 -2.06
C ALA A 270 14.96 -37.46 -3.38
N ALA A 271 13.71 -37.95 -3.47
CA ALA A 271 12.84 -37.73 -4.62
C ALA A 271 11.85 -36.57 -4.41
N ASP A 272 11.65 -36.18 -3.16
CA ASP A 272 10.78 -35.07 -2.74
C ASP A 272 11.48 -34.32 -1.60
N PRO A 273 12.49 -33.49 -1.93
CA PRO A 273 13.32 -32.83 -0.92
C PRO A 273 12.55 -31.80 -0.10
N ASN A 274 11.40 -31.33 -0.61
CA ASN A 274 10.52 -30.40 0.06
C ASN A 274 9.36 -31.11 0.79
N GLY A 275 9.19 -32.42 0.64
CA GLY A 275 8.14 -33.20 1.33
C GLY A 275 6.73 -32.68 1.05
N LEU A 276 6.44 -32.21 -0.16
CA LEU A 276 5.14 -31.64 -0.55
C LEU A 276 4.27 -32.64 -1.34
N ASN A 277 4.85 -33.75 -1.78
CA ASN A 277 4.18 -34.78 -2.56
C ASN A 277 3.77 -35.98 -1.71
N ASP A 278 3.93 -35.91 -0.38
CA ASP A 278 3.41 -36.93 0.51
C ASP A 278 1.88 -36.83 0.57
N THR A 279 1.21 -37.95 0.45
CA THR A 279 -0.26 -38.04 0.45
C THR A 279 -0.76 -39.19 1.34
N THR A 280 0.12 -39.77 2.17
CA THR A 280 -0.17 -40.97 2.97
C THR A 280 -0.05 -40.67 4.46
N ASP A 281 -1.16 -40.75 5.18
CA ASP A 281 -1.32 -40.42 6.60
C ASP A 281 -0.74 -39.03 6.95
N SER A 282 -0.81 -38.09 6.00
CA SER A 282 -0.11 -36.81 6.04
C SER A 282 -0.96 -35.65 6.57
N LEU A 283 -2.28 -35.79 6.65
CA LEU A 283 -3.19 -34.72 7.04
C LEU A 283 -3.74 -34.95 8.46
N PHE A 284 -3.83 -33.88 9.23
CA PHE A 284 -4.33 -33.85 10.60
C PHE A 284 -5.29 -32.68 10.78
N VAL A 285 -6.26 -32.81 11.69
CA VAL A 285 -7.14 -31.72 12.13
C VAL A 285 -6.93 -31.44 13.61
N LEU A 286 -7.05 -30.17 14.00
CA LEU A 286 -6.90 -29.73 15.38
C LEU A 286 -8.13 -30.09 16.24
N GLN A 287 -7.87 -30.66 17.41
CA GLN A 287 -8.82 -30.85 18.49
C GLN A 287 -8.28 -30.20 19.77
N VAL A 288 -9.07 -29.31 20.37
CA VAL A 288 -8.79 -28.71 21.68
C VAL A 288 -9.40 -29.59 22.78
N VAL A 289 -8.57 -29.98 23.76
CA VAL A 289 -9.02 -30.88 24.84
C VAL A 289 -8.66 -30.36 26.23
N ALA A 290 -9.48 -30.69 27.22
CA ALA A 290 -9.24 -30.32 28.61
C ALA A 290 -7.99 -31.03 29.19
N PRO A 291 -7.09 -30.33 29.90
CA PRO A 291 -5.89 -30.95 30.46
C PRO A 291 -6.14 -32.07 31.49
N ASP A 292 -7.27 -32.03 32.20
CA ASP A 292 -7.58 -32.94 33.30
C ASP A 292 -8.42 -34.16 32.89
N THR A 293 -9.33 -34.01 31.92
CA THR A 293 -10.19 -35.09 31.41
C THR A 293 -9.66 -35.68 30.10
N GLY A 294 -8.97 -34.88 29.27
CA GLY A 294 -8.59 -35.24 27.90
C GLY A 294 -9.78 -35.36 26.95
N GLU A 295 -10.97 -34.88 27.35
CA GLU A 295 -12.18 -34.78 26.54
C GLU A 295 -12.16 -33.48 25.72
N ALA A 296 -12.83 -33.48 24.57
CA ALA A 296 -12.99 -32.31 23.71
C ALA A 296 -13.58 -31.13 24.50
N PHE A 297 -13.05 -29.92 24.25
CA PHE A 297 -13.41 -28.72 24.97
C PHE A 297 -14.26 -27.80 24.07
N PRO A 298 -15.49 -27.42 24.46
CA PRO A 298 -16.34 -26.57 23.63
C PRO A 298 -15.85 -25.12 23.63
N LEU A 299 -15.85 -24.49 22.44
CA LEU A 299 -15.36 -23.12 22.23
C LEU A 299 -16.06 -22.08 23.11
N SER A 300 -17.36 -22.23 23.36
CA SER A 300 -18.17 -21.32 24.17
C SER A 300 -17.80 -21.31 25.66
N ASP A 301 -17.14 -22.37 26.15
CA ASP A 301 -16.76 -22.49 27.56
C ASP A 301 -15.26 -22.22 27.77
N MET A 302 -14.50 -21.87 26.72
CA MET A 302 -13.05 -21.74 26.80
C MET A 302 -12.66 -20.58 27.73
N PRO A 303 -11.85 -20.84 28.77
CA PRO A 303 -11.38 -19.77 29.64
C PRO A 303 -10.27 -18.98 28.94
N GLU A 304 -10.41 -17.67 28.90
CA GLU A 304 -9.36 -16.76 28.46
C GLU A 304 -8.09 -16.95 29.31
N ASN A 305 -6.93 -17.00 28.65
CA ASN A 305 -5.61 -17.15 29.28
C ASN A 305 -5.41 -18.43 30.13
N GLU A 306 -6.23 -19.48 29.92
CA GLU A 306 -5.99 -20.80 30.50
C GLU A 306 -5.42 -21.78 29.46
N GLU A 307 -4.33 -22.47 29.83
CA GLU A 307 -3.65 -23.45 28.98
C GLU A 307 -4.49 -24.74 28.84
N LEU A 308 -4.94 -25.02 27.61
CA LEU A 308 -5.55 -26.26 27.14
C LEU A 308 -4.53 -27.08 26.31
N ILE A 309 -4.95 -28.24 25.83
CA ILE A 309 -4.10 -29.10 24.99
C ILE A 309 -4.56 -28.99 23.53
N ALA A 310 -3.62 -28.67 22.64
CA ALA A 310 -3.77 -28.82 21.19
C ALA A 310 -3.44 -30.26 20.80
N ARG A 311 -4.40 -31.01 20.27
CA ARG A 311 -4.21 -32.38 19.81
C ARG A 311 -4.49 -32.51 18.31
N TRP A 312 -3.53 -33.03 17.58
CA TRP A 312 -3.65 -33.28 16.14
C TRP A 312 -4.21 -34.67 15.88
N ILE A 313 -5.37 -34.75 15.24
CA ILE A 313 -6.06 -36.00 14.93
C ILE A 313 -5.80 -36.36 13.46
N PRO A 314 -5.23 -37.53 13.14
CA PRO A 314 -4.94 -37.91 11.76
C PRO A 314 -6.23 -38.13 10.97
N ILE A 315 -6.28 -37.57 9.76
CA ILE A 315 -7.34 -37.76 8.78
C ILE A 315 -6.93 -38.90 7.84
N PRO A 316 -7.73 -39.99 7.71
CA PRO A 316 -7.38 -41.12 6.86
C PRO A 316 -7.33 -40.78 5.35
N ASP A 317 -6.36 -41.34 4.63
CA ASP A 317 -6.14 -41.17 3.17
C ASP A 317 -7.36 -41.42 2.26
N ALA A 318 -8.32 -42.20 2.73
CA ALA A 318 -9.53 -42.50 1.95
C ALA A 318 -10.46 -41.28 1.81
N ILE A 319 -10.27 -40.25 2.64
CA ILE A 319 -11.07 -39.02 2.70
C ILE A 319 -10.36 -37.86 1.99
N THR A 320 -9.02 -37.87 1.93
CA THR A 320 -8.20 -36.74 1.44
C THR A 320 -8.09 -36.61 -0.09
N LEU A 321 -8.45 -37.63 -0.87
CA LEU A 321 -8.04 -37.74 -2.30
C LEU A 321 -9.15 -38.19 -3.28
N ASN A 322 -10.44 -38.07 -2.96
CA ASN A 322 -11.48 -38.58 -3.86
C ASN A 322 -12.53 -37.52 -4.26
N PRO A 323 -12.18 -36.59 -5.17
CA PRO A 323 -13.18 -35.77 -5.83
C PRO A 323 -13.91 -36.66 -6.83
N ASP A 324 -15.13 -37.10 -6.51
CA ASP A 324 -16.01 -37.65 -7.55
C ASP A 324 -16.51 -36.46 -8.39
N PRO A 325 -16.20 -36.37 -9.70
CA PRO A 325 -16.58 -35.22 -10.53
C PRO A 325 -18.10 -35.05 -10.66
N GLU A 326 -18.89 -36.11 -10.49
CA GLU A 326 -20.36 -36.01 -10.48
C GLU A 326 -20.88 -35.36 -9.18
N ILE A 327 -20.11 -35.42 -8.08
CA ILE A 327 -20.46 -34.83 -6.78
C ILE A 327 -20.15 -33.33 -6.76
N LEU A 328 -19.05 -32.90 -7.39
CA LEU A 328 -18.69 -31.48 -7.55
C LEU A 328 -19.68 -30.71 -8.43
N SER A 329 -20.33 -31.34 -9.41
CA SER A 329 -21.35 -30.65 -10.22
C SER A 329 -22.67 -30.35 -9.49
N ASP A 330 -22.99 -31.07 -8.41
CA ASP A 330 -24.15 -30.79 -7.54
C ASP A 330 -23.77 -29.81 -6.40
N TYR A 331 -22.46 -29.59 -6.16
CA TYR A 331 -21.90 -28.69 -5.14
C TYR A 331 -22.09 -27.21 -5.52
N VAL A 332 -21.95 -26.88 -6.81
CA VAL A 332 -21.92 -25.49 -7.32
C VAL A 332 -23.30 -24.92 -7.67
N ASP A 333 -24.32 -25.76 -7.86
CA ASP A 333 -25.64 -25.33 -8.39
C ASP A 333 -26.70 -25.05 -7.30
N ASN A 334 -26.37 -25.19 -6.00
CA ASN A 334 -27.41 -25.22 -4.97
C ASN A 334 -26.93 -24.72 -3.59
N GLU A 335 -26.93 -23.40 -3.38
CA GLU A 335 -26.85 -22.75 -2.05
C GLU A 335 -27.78 -23.41 -1.00
N ALA A 336 -28.87 -24.06 -1.42
CA ALA A 336 -29.83 -24.70 -0.53
C ALA A 336 -29.42 -26.09 0.01
N ALA A 337 -28.29 -26.67 -0.43
CA ALA A 337 -27.80 -27.97 0.06
C ALA A 337 -26.77 -27.86 1.20
N TYR A 338 -26.24 -26.66 1.45
CA TYR A 338 -25.11 -26.31 2.33
C TYR A 338 -25.33 -26.46 3.84
N ASN A 339 -26.38 -27.15 4.24
CA ASN A 339 -27.13 -26.71 5.40
C ASN A 339 -27.31 -27.86 6.43
N SER A 340 -27.72 -29.06 6.05
CA SER A 340 -28.61 -29.84 6.93
C SER A 340 -28.03 -30.64 8.11
N ASP A 341 -26.79 -30.48 8.60
CA ASP A 341 -26.27 -31.41 9.61
C ASP A 341 -25.49 -30.80 10.78
N PHE A 342 -26.21 -30.51 11.87
CA PHE A 342 -25.66 -30.21 13.18
C PHE A 342 -26.43 -30.99 14.26
N ASP A 343 -25.74 -31.78 15.08
CA ASP A 343 -26.16 -32.19 16.42
C ASP A 343 -25.17 -31.61 17.44
N GLY A 344 -25.61 -30.84 18.42
CA GLY A 344 -26.24 -31.31 19.64
C GLY A 344 -25.48 -30.79 20.86
N ASP A 345 -24.15 -30.75 20.78
CA ASP A 345 -23.28 -30.50 21.94
C ASP A 345 -21.91 -29.85 21.67
N GLY A 346 -21.68 -29.28 20.47
CA GLY A 346 -20.42 -28.59 20.15
C GLY A 346 -19.22 -29.54 19.94
N THR A 347 -19.48 -30.84 19.77
CA THR A 347 -18.54 -31.84 19.28
C THR A 347 -19.18 -32.62 18.15
N ILE A 348 -18.46 -32.89 17.06
CA ILE A 348 -18.95 -33.78 15.99
C ILE A 348 -18.83 -35.24 16.49
N ASP A 349 -19.96 -35.92 16.76
CA ASP A 349 -20.01 -37.24 17.42
C ASP A 349 -20.31 -38.40 16.43
N GLY A 350 -19.31 -38.79 15.62
CA GLY A 350 -19.15 -40.17 15.11
C GLY A 350 -20.21 -40.78 14.14
N PRO A 351 -20.05 -42.08 13.82
CA PRO A 351 -20.07 -42.61 12.47
C PRO A 351 -21.49 -42.73 11.89
N GLY A 352 -21.80 -41.94 10.87
CA GLY A 352 -23.04 -42.18 10.14
C GLY A 352 -23.61 -41.06 9.29
N ASP A 353 -23.05 -39.85 9.31
CA ASP A 353 -23.44 -38.84 8.34
C ASP A 353 -22.38 -38.64 7.27
N ILE A 354 -22.86 -38.66 6.04
CA ILE A 354 -22.10 -38.55 4.83
C ILE A 354 -22.64 -37.26 4.25
N ASN A 355 -21.94 -36.16 4.42
CA ASN A 355 -22.18 -35.02 3.56
C ASN A 355 -21.98 -35.55 2.14
N ASN A 356 -22.98 -35.34 1.29
CA ASN A 356 -23.06 -35.97 -0.02
C ASN A 356 -22.15 -35.24 -1.03
N ASP A 357 -20.99 -34.73 -0.61
CA ASP A 357 -20.20 -33.68 -1.25
C ASP A 357 -18.69 -33.97 -1.41
N GLY A 358 -18.13 -35.03 -0.81
CA GLY A 358 -16.76 -35.48 -1.17
C GLY A 358 -15.61 -34.55 -0.75
N VAL A 359 -15.86 -33.64 0.19
CA VAL A 359 -14.89 -32.70 0.78
C VAL A 359 -14.58 -33.13 2.21
N VAL A 360 -13.37 -32.85 2.72
CA VAL A 360 -12.96 -33.22 4.09
C VAL A 360 -13.74 -32.38 5.10
N ASN A 361 -14.93 -32.84 5.51
CA ASN A 361 -15.32 -32.72 6.90
C ASN A 361 -14.80 -33.98 7.58
N ALA A 362 -14.15 -33.83 8.72
CA ALA A 362 -13.51 -34.92 9.44
C ALA A 362 -14.55 -35.86 10.11
N LEU A 363 -15.54 -36.36 9.36
CA LEU A 363 -16.80 -37.00 9.78
C LEU A 363 -16.66 -38.23 10.71
N ASP A 364 -15.47 -38.82 10.79
CA ASP A 364 -15.15 -39.96 11.67
C ASP A 364 -14.18 -39.59 12.82
N VAL A 365 -13.80 -38.32 12.96
CA VAL A 365 -12.91 -37.80 14.00
C VAL A 365 -13.50 -36.56 14.70
N VAL A 366 -13.31 -36.47 16.01
CA VAL A 366 -13.82 -35.33 16.79
C VAL A 366 -12.79 -34.19 16.69
N SER A 367 -13.12 -33.12 15.98
CA SER A 367 -12.33 -31.89 15.77
C SER A 367 -12.90 -30.71 16.56
N THR A 368 -12.24 -29.55 16.50
CA THR A 368 -12.76 -28.28 17.04
C THR A 368 -13.09 -27.32 15.89
N ASN A 369 -14.34 -26.87 15.88
CA ASN A 369 -14.83 -25.81 15.00
C ASN A 369 -14.47 -24.43 15.59
N PHE A 370 -13.81 -23.61 14.79
CA PHE A 370 -13.27 -22.32 15.19
C PHE A 370 -14.03 -21.11 14.65
N ARG A 371 -15.10 -21.34 13.88
CA ARG A 371 -16.01 -20.30 13.35
C ARG A 371 -15.28 -19.26 12.48
N ARG A 372 -15.01 -19.63 11.22
CA ARG A 372 -14.25 -18.83 10.25
C ARG A 372 -12.83 -18.51 10.73
N PRO A 373 -11.97 -19.53 10.93
CA PRO A 373 -10.55 -19.31 11.16
C PRO A 373 -9.92 -18.67 9.92
N GLU A 374 -9.21 -17.57 10.13
CA GLU A 374 -8.60 -16.76 9.08
C GLU A 374 -7.07 -16.98 9.03
N ASP A 375 -6.27 -15.91 9.06
CA ASP A 375 -4.82 -15.99 9.03
C ASP A 375 -4.19 -16.50 10.33
N LEU A 376 -3.04 -17.16 10.15
CA LEU A 376 -2.12 -17.51 11.21
C LEU A 376 -0.69 -17.03 10.92
N HIS A 377 0.11 -16.91 11.98
CA HIS A 377 1.52 -16.54 11.85
C HIS A 377 2.36 -17.15 12.97
N GLU A 378 3.54 -17.69 12.60
CA GLU A 378 4.53 -18.21 13.54
C GLU A 378 5.18 -17.05 14.31
N ASP A 379 5.38 -17.19 15.62
CA ASP A 379 6.10 -16.19 16.41
C ASP A 379 7.62 -16.29 16.11
N PRO A 380 8.23 -15.28 15.47
CA PRO A 380 9.64 -15.32 15.10
C PRO A 380 10.57 -15.38 16.33
N ASN A 381 10.08 -15.01 17.50
CA ASN A 381 10.82 -15.09 18.76
C ASN A 381 10.65 -16.42 19.49
N ASN A 382 9.64 -17.22 19.13
CA ASN A 382 9.33 -18.51 19.72
C ASN A 382 8.90 -19.54 18.65
N PRO A 383 9.85 -20.07 17.84
CA PRO A 383 9.54 -21.02 16.76
C PRO A 383 8.72 -22.23 17.23
N GLY A 384 7.68 -22.56 16.48
CA GLY A 384 6.67 -23.57 16.83
C GLY A 384 5.44 -23.04 17.58
N THR A 385 5.46 -21.78 18.02
CA THR A 385 4.29 -21.08 18.57
C THR A 385 3.61 -20.28 17.46
N PHE A 386 2.30 -20.47 17.31
CA PHE A 386 1.49 -19.82 16.29
C PHE A 386 0.40 -19.00 16.95
N TYR A 387 0.21 -17.80 16.43
CA TYR A 387 -0.96 -16.97 16.68
C TYR A 387 -1.88 -17.09 15.47
N TRP A 388 -3.17 -17.05 15.69
CA TRP A 388 -4.16 -17.13 14.62
C TRP A 388 -5.48 -16.55 15.09
N VAL A 389 -6.34 -16.19 14.14
CA VAL A 389 -7.59 -15.51 14.45
C VAL A 389 -8.79 -16.16 13.79
N SER A 390 -9.97 -15.89 14.33
CA SER A 390 -11.22 -16.09 13.63
C SER A 390 -11.99 -14.78 13.52
N THR A 391 -12.76 -14.58 12.44
CA THR A 391 -13.59 -13.38 12.22
C THR A 391 -14.97 -13.46 12.92
N GLY A 392 -15.44 -14.68 13.20
CA GLY A 392 -16.73 -14.94 13.86
C GLY A 392 -17.92 -15.07 12.89
N THR A 393 -19.13 -15.34 13.41
CA THR A 393 -20.32 -15.64 12.59
C THR A 393 -21.64 -15.11 13.16
N GLU A 394 -22.62 -14.81 12.29
CA GLU A 394 -24.02 -14.50 12.65
C GLU A 394 -24.85 -15.72 13.05
N GLU A 395 -24.28 -16.92 12.95
CA GLU A 395 -24.96 -18.17 13.25
C GLU A 395 -24.95 -18.51 14.75
N ILE A 396 -26.08 -19.04 15.25
CA ILE A 396 -26.11 -19.71 16.56
C ILE A 396 -25.51 -21.11 16.40
N ALA A 397 -24.76 -21.64 17.38
CA ALA A 397 -24.54 -23.08 17.49
C ALA A 397 -25.84 -23.78 17.98
N ASP A 398 -26.95 -23.61 17.25
CA ASP A 398 -28.20 -24.33 17.50
C ASP A 398 -28.32 -25.52 16.54
N PRO A 399 -28.08 -26.75 17.01
CA PRO A 399 -28.23 -27.95 16.21
C PRO A 399 -29.66 -28.21 15.71
N SER A 400 -30.65 -27.52 16.25
CA SER A 400 -32.03 -27.58 15.77
C SER A 400 -32.38 -26.48 14.75
N ASN A 401 -31.48 -25.53 14.52
CA ASN A 401 -31.62 -24.43 13.56
C ASN A 401 -30.24 -23.97 13.05
N PRO A 402 -29.55 -24.77 12.22
CA PRO A 402 -28.17 -24.49 11.80
C PRO A 402 -28.06 -23.31 10.82
N PHE A 403 -29.20 -22.75 10.36
CA PHE A 403 -29.29 -21.57 9.48
C PHE A 403 -30.01 -20.43 10.16
N GLY A 404 -30.05 -20.48 11.49
CA GLY A 404 -30.54 -19.36 12.27
C GLY A 404 -29.55 -18.21 12.16
N GLU A 405 -29.48 -17.55 11.00
CA GLU A 405 -29.06 -16.16 10.93
C GLU A 405 -29.91 -15.41 11.97
N THR A 406 -29.24 -14.76 12.91
CA THR A 406 -29.92 -13.93 13.88
C THR A 406 -29.56 -12.48 13.63
N GLU A 407 -30.57 -11.64 13.48
CA GLU A 407 -30.37 -10.19 13.51
C GLU A 407 -29.97 -9.69 14.94
N ASP A 408 -29.91 -10.56 15.96
CA ASP A 408 -29.61 -10.21 17.35
C ASP A 408 -28.32 -10.90 17.82
N ILE A 409 -27.21 -10.19 17.68
CA ILE A 409 -25.86 -10.63 18.08
C ILE A 409 -25.75 -11.11 19.54
N SER A 410 -26.68 -10.74 20.43
CA SER A 410 -26.63 -11.25 21.81
C SER A 410 -26.97 -12.75 21.92
N LEU A 411 -27.37 -13.38 20.81
CA LEU A 411 -27.82 -14.77 20.72
C LEU A 411 -26.84 -15.69 19.98
N THR A 412 -25.79 -15.16 19.36
CA THR A 412 -24.73 -15.89 18.64
C THR A 412 -23.60 -16.32 19.58
N ASP A 413 -22.97 -17.47 19.31
CA ASP A 413 -21.96 -18.08 20.21
C ASP A 413 -20.53 -17.54 19.99
N ASP A 414 -20.23 -16.96 18.83
CA ASP A 414 -18.93 -16.30 18.54
C ASP A 414 -19.04 -15.24 17.42
N PRO A 415 -19.69 -14.09 17.67
CA PRO A 415 -20.03 -13.17 16.59
C PRO A 415 -18.97 -12.13 16.22
N PHE A 416 -17.88 -12.08 16.97
CA PHE A 416 -16.82 -11.09 16.78
C PHE A 416 -15.46 -11.72 16.54
N GLY A 417 -15.40 -13.06 16.59
CA GLY A 417 -14.15 -13.75 16.42
C GLY A 417 -13.21 -13.61 17.61
N LYS A 418 -12.06 -14.28 17.52
CA LYS A 418 -11.13 -14.43 18.64
C LYS A 418 -9.69 -14.52 18.16
N LEU A 419 -8.76 -14.05 19.00
CA LEU A 419 -7.33 -14.32 18.87
C LEU A 419 -6.94 -15.51 19.73
N PHE A 420 -6.24 -16.46 19.13
CA PHE A 420 -5.77 -17.68 19.78
C PHE A 420 -4.26 -17.84 19.64
N ARG A 421 -3.72 -18.76 20.44
CA ARG A 421 -2.35 -19.25 20.32
C ARG A 421 -2.30 -20.75 20.51
N PHE A 422 -1.47 -21.43 19.72
CA PHE A 422 -1.05 -22.79 20.04
C PHE A 422 0.46 -22.95 19.90
N THR A 423 1.03 -23.96 20.56
CA THR A 423 2.44 -24.33 20.38
C THR A 423 2.55 -25.79 20.00
N LEU A 424 3.22 -26.07 18.88
CA LEU A 424 3.51 -27.41 18.43
C LEU A 424 4.47 -28.11 19.40
N ASN A 425 4.32 -29.42 19.50
CA ASN A 425 5.24 -30.21 20.31
C ASN A 425 6.65 -30.19 19.67
N PRO A 426 7.71 -29.84 20.40
CA PRO A 426 9.05 -29.65 19.84
C PRO A 426 9.76 -30.96 19.47
N GLU A 427 9.29 -32.12 19.92
CA GLU A 427 9.87 -33.42 19.58
C GLU A 427 9.19 -34.10 18.38
N ASP A 428 7.90 -33.82 18.17
CA ASP A 428 7.06 -34.42 17.13
C ASP A 428 5.86 -33.49 16.88
N PRO A 429 5.73 -32.84 15.72
CA PRO A 429 4.65 -31.88 15.47
C PRO A 429 3.25 -32.49 15.60
N THR A 430 3.12 -33.81 15.43
CA THR A 430 1.84 -34.55 15.58
C THR A 430 1.49 -34.88 17.03
N GLY A 431 2.41 -34.64 17.97
CA GLY A 431 2.19 -34.84 19.40
C GLY A 431 1.36 -33.71 20.03
N ASP A 432 0.79 -33.98 21.21
CA ASP A 432 0.05 -32.98 21.99
C ASP A 432 0.93 -31.73 22.26
N GLY A 433 0.40 -30.56 21.90
CA GLY A 433 0.93 -29.23 22.15
C GLY A 433 0.12 -28.46 23.19
N THR A 434 0.31 -27.14 23.25
CA THR A 434 -0.51 -26.24 24.09
C THR A 434 -1.47 -25.43 23.24
N PHE A 435 -2.61 -25.03 23.81
CA PHE A 435 -3.61 -24.17 23.19
C PHE A 435 -4.14 -23.15 24.19
N GLU A 436 -4.30 -21.90 23.79
CA GLU A 436 -4.82 -20.81 24.61
C GLU A 436 -5.72 -19.88 23.77
N PHE A 437 -6.83 -19.47 24.37
CA PHE A 437 -7.64 -18.35 23.91
C PHE A 437 -7.10 -17.07 24.56
N LEU A 438 -6.78 -16.05 23.77
CA LEU A 438 -6.09 -14.84 24.24
C LEU A 438 -7.02 -13.63 24.36
N LEU A 439 -7.84 -13.36 23.34
CA LEU A 439 -8.61 -12.12 23.28
C LEU A 439 -9.91 -12.30 22.48
N GLU A 440 -11.04 -11.93 23.07
CA GLU A 440 -12.34 -11.88 22.39
C GLU A 440 -12.48 -10.61 21.55
N GLY A 441 -13.01 -10.73 20.34
CA GLY A 441 -13.45 -9.58 19.55
C GLY A 441 -14.66 -8.88 20.18
N GLY A 442 -15.09 -7.77 19.57
CA GLY A 442 -16.37 -7.13 19.91
C GLY A 442 -16.30 -5.66 20.31
N PRO A 443 -17.37 -5.07 20.88
CA PRO A 443 -17.51 -3.62 21.02
C PRO A 443 -16.55 -3.01 22.05
N ASP A 444 -16.14 -3.81 23.05
CA ASP A 444 -15.27 -3.37 24.14
C ASP A 444 -13.78 -3.50 23.77
N THR A 445 -13.40 -4.49 22.97
CA THR A 445 -12.04 -4.67 22.42
C THR A 445 -11.86 -3.93 21.10
N GLY A 446 -12.96 -3.71 20.39
CA GLY A 446 -13.03 -3.15 19.06
C GLY A 446 -12.17 -3.96 18.11
N VAL A 447 -12.42 -5.26 17.97
CA VAL A 447 -11.76 -6.10 16.96
C VAL A 447 -12.78 -7.02 16.28
N SER A 448 -12.78 -7.02 14.95
CA SER A 448 -13.13 -8.16 14.08
C SER A 448 -11.82 -8.61 13.46
N TYR A 449 -11.48 -9.89 13.48
CA TYR A 449 -10.12 -10.30 13.07
C TYR A 449 -10.13 -10.92 11.68
N ASP A 450 -9.10 -10.64 10.90
CA ASP A 450 -8.82 -11.33 9.65
C ASP A 450 -7.32 -11.57 9.50
N ASN A 451 -6.58 -10.65 8.88
CA ASN A 451 -5.16 -10.90 8.67
C ASN A 451 -4.34 -10.56 9.90
N ILE A 452 -3.27 -11.34 10.09
CA ILE A 452 -2.33 -11.09 11.16
C ILE A 452 -0.88 -11.23 10.73
N VAL A 453 -0.02 -10.48 11.41
CA VAL A 453 1.41 -10.73 11.45
C VAL A 453 1.93 -10.65 12.87
N VAL A 454 2.80 -11.58 13.25
CA VAL A 454 3.57 -11.48 14.50
C VAL A 454 4.92 -10.85 14.17
N ASP A 455 5.12 -9.61 14.60
CA ASP A 455 6.34 -8.86 14.31
C ASP A 455 7.52 -9.29 15.22
N ASN A 456 8.73 -8.93 14.80
CA ASN A 456 9.95 -9.22 15.58
C ASN A 456 9.99 -8.52 16.95
N ASN A 457 9.14 -7.51 17.19
CA ASN A 457 9.02 -6.82 18.47
C ASN A 457 8.06 -7.54 19.45
N GLY A 458 7.41 -8.63 19.02
CA GLY A 458 6.46 -9.40 19.84
C GLY A 458 5.07 -8.76 19.89
N ASN A 459 4.69 -8.05 18.83
CA ASN A 459 3.33 -7.58 18.62
C ASN A 459 2.61 -8.49 17.62
N VAL A 460 1.36 -8.86 17.93
CA VAL A 460 0.42 -9.37 16.93
C VAL A 460 -0.26 -8.15 16.33
N VAL A 461 0.03 -7.85 15.07
CA VAL A 461 -0.66 -6.81 14.32
C VAL A 461 -1.80 -7.45 13.56
N ILE A 462 -2.97 -6.84 13.66
CA ILE A 462 -4.24 -7.37 13.18
C ILE A 462 -4.84 -6.36 12.22
N GLN A 463 -5.26 -6.84 11.06
CA GLN A 463 -6.21 -6.18 10.18
C GLN A 463 -7.61 -6.70 10.46
N GLU A 464 -8.58 -5.80 10.39
CA GLU A 464 -9.98 -6.16 10.59
C GLU A 464 -10.69 -6.42 9.26
N ASP A 465 -11.32 -7.60 9.15
CA ASP A 465 -12.45 -7.86 8.25
C ASP A 465 -13.72 -7.19 8.79
N ARG A 466 -14.66 -6.93 7.89
CA ARG A 466 -16.02 -6.59 8.25
C ARG A 466 -16.75 -7.84 8.76
N THR A 467 -17.07 -7.89 10.07
CA THR A 467 -17.97 -8.95 10.60
C THR A 467 -19.23 -9.09 9.73
N ALA A 468 -19.78 -10.31 9.63
CA ALA A 468 -21.03 -10.60 8.93
C ALA A 468 -22.21 -9.68 9.35
N PHE A 469 -22.12 -9.09 10.55
CA PHE A 469 -22.99 -8.05 11.09
C PHE A 469 -22.87 -6.65 10.46
N GLY A 470 -21.98 -6.49 9.49
CA GLY A 470 -21.59 -5.23 8.92
C GLY A 470 -21.04 -4.28 9.98
N ALA A 471 -20.70 -3.07 9.56
CA ALA A 471 -20.19 -2.04 10.45
C ALA A 471 -21.22 -1.53 11.51
N ASN A 472 -22.34 -2.23 11.70
CA ASN A 472 -23.44 -1.89 12.59
C ASN A 472 -23.35 -2.47 14.00
N VAL A 473 -22.38 -3.34 14.31
CA VAL A 473 -22.45 -4.09 15.57
C VAL A 473 -21.37 -3.74 16.60
N LEU A 474 -20.56 -2.74 16.29
CA LEU A 474 -19.73 -2.03 17.27
C LEU A 474 -20.49 -0.91 18.02
N PHE A 475 -21.81 -0.77 17.80
CA PHE A 475 -22.66 0.25 18.43
C PHE A 475 -23.19 -0.16 19.81
N GLY A 476 -22.32 -0.18 20.80
CA GLY A 476 -22.75 0.23 22.14
C GLY A 476 -23.08 1.73 22.11
N GLU A 477 -24.34 2.10 21.77
CA GLU A 477 -24.88 3.47 21.62
C GLU A 477 -23.86 4.52 21.12
N PRO A 478 -23.86 4.90 19.82
CA PRO A 478 -22.89 5.87 19.30
C PRO A 478 -22.94 7.19 20.09
N PRO A 479 -21.79 7.88 20.27
CA PRO A 479 -21.80 9.23 20.83
C PRO A 479 -22.77 10.11 20.03
N VAL A 480 -23.65 10.81 20.76
CA VAL A 480 -24.78 11.58 20.22
C VAL A 480 -24.37 12.38 18.98
N GLY A 481 -24.86 11.96 17.80
CA GLY A 481 -24.61 12.64 16.53
C GLY A 481 -24.17 11.76 15.35
N ARG A 482 -23.86 10.46 15.58
CA ARG A 482 -23.42 9.49 14.55
C ARG A 482 -24.22 8.17 14.60
N GLU A 483 -25.55 8.26 14.68
CA GLU A 483 -26.42 7.07 14.58
C GLU A 483 -26.51 6.65 13.09
N GLY A 484 -25.93 5.49 12.74
CA GLY A 484 -26.05 4.86 11.41
C GLY A 484 -24.88 5.08 10.43
N GLU A 485 -23.66 5.35 10.91
CA GLU A 485 -22.46 5.48 10.06
C GLU A 485 -21.64 4.19 10.08
N GLU A 486 -21.40 3.55 8.93
CA GLU A 486 -20.48 2.41 8.85
C GLU A 486 -19.09 2.82 9.37
N ARG A 487 -18.53 2.06 10.32
CA ARG A 487 -17.15 2.16 10.76
C ARG A 487 -16.21 1.58 9.70
N ASN A 488 -15.12 2.30 9.43
CA ASN A 488 -14.00 1.85 8.61
C ASN A 488 -13.20 0.69 9.27
N ALA A 489 -12.60 -0.16 8.45
CA ALA A 489 -11.64 -1.17 8.90
C ALA A 489 -10.40 -0.53 9.55
N ARG A 490 -9.82 -1.21 10.55
CA ARG A 490 -8.67 -0.70 11.31
C ARG A 490 -7.51 -1.68 11.31
N ILE A 491 -6.36 -1.13 11.62
CA ILE A 491 -5.14 -1.85 11.92
C ILE A 491 -4.85 -1.68 13.41
N LEU A 492 -4.67 -2.78 14.11
CA LEU A 492 -4.56 -2.87 15.56
C LEU A 492 -3.33 -3.67 15.96
N SER A 493 -2.83 -3.47 17.17
CA SER A 493 -1.70 -4.20 17.72
C SER A 493 -1.95 -4.69 19.13
N TYR A 494 -1.73 -5.98 19.33
CA TYR A 494 -1.74 -6.67 20.62
C TYR A 494 -0.29 -7.00 21.01
N ASN A 495 0.20 -6.41 22.10
CA ASN A 495 1.56 -6.70 22.57
C ASN A 495 1.58 -7.93 23.48
N ILE A 496 2.23 -9.01 23.03
CA ILE A 496 2.22 -10.31 23.68
C ILE A 496 2.72 -10.20 25.12
N ALA A 497 3.94 -9.69 25.32
CA ALA A 497 4.59 -9.64 26.62
C ALA A 497 3.90 -8.67 27.61
N PHE A 498 3.25 -7.63 27.09
CA PHE A 498 2.52 -6.67 27.90
C PHE A 498 1.20 -7.26 28.40
N ASN A 499 0.46 -7.98 27.56
CA ASN A 499 -0.86 -8.50 27.90
C ASN A 499 -0.80 -9.84 28.65
N GLU A 500 0.29 -10.60 28.53
CA GLU A 500 0.45 -11.90 29.19
C GLU A 500 0.11 -11.88 30.70
N GLY A 501 -0.93 -12.64 31.07
CA GLY A 501 -1.39 -12.80 32.45
C GLY A 501 -2.19 -11.63 33.03
N LYS A 502 -2.65 -10.70 32.20
CA LYS A 502 -3.62 -9.66 32.57
C LYS A 502 -5.05 -10.14 32.34
N LEU A 503 -6.01 -9.40 32.89
CA LEU A 503 -7.45 -9.60 32.69
C LEU A 503 -8.09 -8.43 31.92
N ASP A 504 -7.31 -7.37 31.71
CA ASP A 504 -7.71 -6.17 30.97
C ASP A 504 -6.60 -5.98 29.92
N ASP A 505 -6.84 -6.49 28.72
CA ASP A 505 -5.88 -6.39 27.62
C ASP A 505 -5.84 -4.97 27.05
N GLU A 506 -4.65 -4.53 26.65
CA GLU A 506 -4.43 -3.26 25.96
C GLU A 506 -4.16 -3.52 24.49
N ILE A 507 -5.04 -2.99 23.64
CA ILE A 507 -4.93 -3.02 22.20
C ILE A 507 -4.56 -1.61 21.75
N THR A 508 -3.52 -1.51 20.92
CA THR A 508 -3.03 -0.24 20.38
C THR A 508 -3.59 -0.03 18.98
N PHE A 509 -4.15 1.15 18.73
CA PHE A 509 -4.58 1.58 17.40
C PHE A 509 -3.36 1.97 16.54
N ILE A 510 -3.25 1.41 15.34
CA ILE A 510 -2.21 1.73 14.36
C ILE A 510 -2.74 2.66 13.26
N GLY A 511 -3.93 2.37 12.71
CA GLY A 511 -4.53 3.16 11.63
C GLY A 511 -5.96 2.75 11.31
N GLU A 512 -6.66 3.56 10.53
CA GLU A 512 -8.03 3.31 10.05
C GLU A 512 -8.14 3.64 8.56
N LEU A 513 -8.61 2.69 7.76
CA LEU A 513 -8.72 2.80 6.31
C LEU A 513 -9.94 3.67 5.94
N ASN A 514 -9.75 4.93 5.52
CA ASN A 514 -10.85 5.81 5.14
C ASN A 514 -10.85 6.10 3.63
N GLN A 515 -12.04 6.11 3.01
CA GLN A 515 -12.24 6.71 1.69
C GLN A 515 -12.51 8.23 1.82
N ILE A 516 -11.86 9.04 0.99
CA ILE A 516 -12.34 10.38 0.67
C ILE A 516 -12.57 10.41 -0.84
N ASP A 517 -13.82 10.26 -1.27
CA ASP A 517 -14.19 10.79 -2.58
C ASP A 517 -14.32 12.33 -2.45
N PRO A 518 -13.44 13.12 -3.09
CA PRO A 518 -13.54 14.58 -3.05
C PRO A 518 -14.79 15.11 -3.79
N ALA A 519 -15.46 14.31 -4.61
CA ALA A 519 -16.65 14.69 -5.38
C ALA A 519 -17.97 14.34 -4.68
N VAL A 520 -18.06 13.21 -3.96
CA VAL A 520 -19.27 12.73 -3.29
C VAL A 520 -18.97 12.23 -1.87
N ALA A 521 -19.20 13.08 -0.87
CA ALA A 521 -18.96 12.80 0.55
C ALA A 521 -19.87 11.72 1.20
N THR A 522 -20.49 10.84 0.41
CA THR A 522 -21.38 9.78 0.88
C THR A 522 -21.09 8.41 0.27
N ASP A 523 -20.08 8.31 -0.58
CA ASP A 523 -19.68 7.05 -1.19
C ASP A 523 -18.61 6.38 -0.30
N TYR A 524 -19.09 5.56 0.62
CA TYR A 524 -18.26 4.64 1.38
C TYR A 524 -18.27 3.32 0.62
N GLY A 525 -17.19 3.02 -0.10
CA GLY A 525 -16.92 1.69 -0.61
C GLY A 525 -16.75 0.72 0.56
N ASP A 526 -17.08 -0.55 0.34
CA ASP A 526 -16.84 -1.61 1.32
C ASP A 526 -15.35 -1.97 1.29
N TRP A 527 -14.50 -1.12 1.86
CA TRP A 527 -13.04 -1.34 1.88
C TRP A 527 -12.64 -2.27 3.02
N GLU A 528 -11.83 -3.26 2.67
CA GLU A 528 -11.25 -4.28 3.55
C GLU A 528 -9.73 -4.29 3.35
N SER A 529 -8.98 -4.96 4.21
CA SER A 529 -7.59 -5.31 3.97
C SER A 529 -7.41 -6.78 4.23
N SER A 530 -6.66 -7.46 3.36
CA SER A 530 -6.58 -8.93 3.26
C SER A 530 -5.12 -9.44 3.32
N GLY A 531 -4.20 -8.60 3.79
CA GLY A 531 -2.81 -8.98 3.87
C GLY A 531 -1.96 -7.93 4.54
N ILE A 532 -1.20 -8.40 5.53
CA ILE A 532 -0.21 -7.62 6.25
C ILE A 532 1.02 -8.48 6.53
N ILE A 533 2.19 -7.94 6.19
CA ILE A 533 3.47 -8.59 6.48
C ILE A 533 4.46 -7.57 7.06
N GLU A 534 5.27 -8.03 8.00
CA GLU A 534 6.39 -7.24 8.52
C GLU A 534 7.47 -7.14 7.44
N ILE A 535 8.06 -5.94 7.32
CA ILE A 535 9.26 -5.75 6.53
C ILE A 535 10.41 -5.43 7.46
N ASP A 536 11.52 -6.14 7.24
CA ASP A 536 12.80 -5.88 7.88
C ASP A 536 13.32 -4.49 7.46
N SER A 537 13.01 -3.48 8.26
CA SER A 537 13.49 -2.10 8.11
C SER A 537 14.23 -1.68 9.38
N ASP A 538 15.04 -0.63 9.30
CA ASP A 538 15.66 0.04 10.47
C ASP A 538 14.56 0.73 11.30
N ALA A 539 13.65 -0.07 11.84
CA ALA A 539 12.40 0.36 12.42
C ALA A 539 12.67 1.01 13.79
N LEU A 540 11.88 2.03 14.12
CA LEU A 540 11.97 2.73 15.39
C LEU A 540 11.91 1.71 16.54
N PRO A 541 12.68 1.86 17.63
CA PRO A 541 12.71 0.87 18.70
C PRO A 541 11.30 0.50 19.19
N GLY A 542 10.90 -0.76 18.97
CA GLY A 542 9.59 -1.29 19.37
C GLY A 542 8.43 -1.07 18.39
N ARG A 543 8.70 -0.63 17.15
CA ARG A 543 7.72 -0.52 16.06
C ARG A 543 8.35 -1.08 14.78
N SER A 544 7.64 -1.93 14.05
CA SER A 544 8.09 -2.46 12.75
C SER A 544 7.48 -1.68 11.58
N SER A 545 8.01 -1.84 10.36
CA SER A 545 7.31 -1.40 9.14
C SER A 545 6.49 -2.53 8.56
N TYR A 546 5.42 -2.19 7.84
CA TYR A 546 4.51 -3.18 7.27
C TYR A 546 4.25 -2.90 5.80
N LEU A 547 4.20 -3.96 5.00
CA LEU A 547 3.46 -3.95 3.75
C LEU A 547 2.05 -4.40 4.07
N LEU A 548 1.07 -3.71 3.50
CA LEU A 548 -0.30 -4.13 3.55
C LEU A 548 -1.01 -3.83 2.23
N ASP A 549 -1.92 -4.70 1.84
CA ASP A 549 -2.88 -4.39 0.80
C ASP A 549 -4.16 -3.79 1.38
N VAL A 550 -4.94 -3.19 0.49
CA VAL A 550 -6.28 -2.71 0.77
C VAL A 550 -7.17 -3.09 -0.40
N GLN A 551 -8.25 -3.80 -0.10
CA GLN A 551 -9.28 -4.27 -0.99
C GLN A 551 -10.50 -3.35 -1.00
N ALA A 552 -11.27 -3.36 -2.09
CA ALA A 552 -12.60 -2.76 -2.12
C ALA A 552 -13.65 -3.79 -2.60
N HIS A 553 -14.53 -4.23 -1.71
CA HIS A 553 -15.59 -5.19 -2.05
C HIS A 553 -16.75 -4.57 -2.83
N SER A 554 -16.80 -3.23 -2.98
CA SER A 554 -17.80 -2.58 -3.83
C SER A 554 -17.45 -1.16 -4.30
N ILE A 555 -17.90 -0.81 -5.53
CA ILE A 555 -18.02 0.57 -6.02
C ILE A 555 -19.52 0.89 -6.08
N ARG A 556 -19.99 1.86 -5.30
CA ARG A 556 -21.43 2.22 -5.21
C ARG A 556 -21.95 3.07 -6.37
N ASP A 557 -21.14 3.29 -7.41
CA ASP A 557 -21.37 4.37 -8.36
C ASP A 557 -22.07 3.97 -9.68
N ALA A 558 -23.01 3.02 -9.62
CA ALA A 558 -24.00 2.87 -10.68
C ALA A 558 -25.22 3.77 -10.41
N ILE A 559 -25.08 5.11 -10.53
CA ILE A 559 -26.25 5.98 -10.68
C ILE A 559 -26.98 5.53 -11.96
N ALA A 560 -28.17 4.93 -11.81
CA ALA A 560 -29.06 4.68 -12.94
C ALA A 560 -29.43 6.02 -13.59
N GLU A 561 -29.61 6.07 -14.92
CA GLU A 561 -29.95 7.28 -15.73
C GLU A 561 -31.11 8.15 -15.18
N ASN A 562 -31.86 7.64 -14.19
CA ASN A 562 -33.01 8.26 -13.56
C ASN A 562 -32.70 8.98 -12.24
N GLY A 563 -31.45 8.98 -11.75
CA GLY A 563 -31.05 9.68 -10.53
C GLY A 563 -31.53 9.04 -9.22
N ASN A 564 -31.81 7.73 -9.23
CA ASN A 564 -32.03 6.96 -8.01
C ASN A 564 -30.74 6.24 -7.62
N ILE A 565 -30.37 6.36 -6.35
CA ILE A 565 -29.32 5.57 -5.69
C ILE A 565 -29.81 4.12 -5.64
N VAL A 566 -29.04 3.18 -6.18
CA VAL A 566 -29.31 1.75 -6.05
C VAL A 566 -28.67 1.29 -4.74
N GLY A 567 -29.23 1.75 -3.61
CA GLY A 567 -28.88 1.20 -2.31
C GLY A 567 -29.52 -0.18 -2.17
N ARG A 568 -28.86 -1.09 -1.43
CA ARG A 568 -29.38 -2.36 -0.91
C ARG A 568 -30.92 -2.35 -0.88
N GLY A 569 -31.53 -3.09 -1.80
CA GLY A 569 -32.97 -3.28 -1.81
C GLY A 569 -33.33 -4.19 -0.65
N ASP A 570 -34.10 -3.68 0.31
CA ASP A 570 -34.72 -4.36 1.46
C ASP A 570 -35.79 -5.41 1.04
N ASP A 571 -35.73 -5.88 -0.21
CA ASP A 571 -36.80 -6.55 -0.91
C ASP A 571 -36.17 -7.69 -1.73
N GLY A 572 -36.07 -8.89 -1.14
CA GLY A 572 -35.46 -10.08 -1.74
C GLY A 572 -35.97 -10.46 -3.14
N ASP A 573 -35.43 -9.80 -4.16
CA ASP A 573 -35.63 -10.07 -5.58
C ASP A 573 -34.37 -9.62 -6.35
N SER A 574 -33.38 -10.53 -6.42
CA SER A 574 -32.39 -10.71 -7.48
C SER A 574 -31.71 -9.45 -8.07
N VAL A 575 -30.77 -8.88 -7.31
CA VAL A 575 -29.58 -8.21 -7.88
C VAL A 575 -28.34 -8.78 -7.19
N GLU A 576 -28.33 -10.11 -7.02
CA GLU A 576 -27.10 -10.88 -6.89
C GLU A 576 -26.38 -10.82 -8.26
N ASP A 577 -25.06 -10.94 -8.26
CA ASP A 577 -24.19 -11.09 -9.46
C ASP A 577 -23.59 -9.82 -10.10
N VAL A 578 -23.43 -8.70 -9.37
CA VAL A 578 -22.50 -7.63 -9.83
C VAL A 578 -21.28 -7.49 -8.92
N TYR A 579 -21.28 -8.20 -7.78
CA TYR A 579 -20.34 -7.95 -6.68
C TYR A 579 -19.01 -8.73 -6.78
N TYR A 580 -18.91 -9.75 -7.62
CA TYR A 580 -17.71 -10.61 -7.67
C TYR A 580 -17.19 -10.88 -9.08
N ASP A 581 -17.72 -10.21 -10.11
CA ASP A 581 -17.62 -10.67 -11.50
C ASP A 581 -16.40 -10.12 -12.29
N GLY A 582 -15.24 -9.98 -11.61
CA GLY A 582 -13.95 -9.69 -12.26
C GLY A 582 -13.80 -8.27 -12.86
N ALA A 583 -14.68 -7.34 -12.52
CA ALA A 583 -14.53 -5.94 -12.90
C ALA A 583 -13.50 -5.26 -11.99
N PHE A 584 -12.60 -4.45 -12.59
CA PHE A 584 -11.69 -3.54 -11.90
C PHE A 584 -12.27 -3.06 -10.58
N VAL A 585 -11.78 -3.59 -9.46
CA VAL A 585 -12.04 -2.98 -8.17
C VAL A 585 -11.18 -1.73 -8.12
N GLN A 586 -11.77 -0.65 -8.62
CA GLN A 586 -11.11 0.63 -8.76
C GLN A 586 -10.68 1.11 -7.38
N GLY A 587 -9.35 1.15 -7.19
CA GLY A 587 -8.74 1.75 -6.03
C GLY A 587 -8.11 0.79 -5.02
N GLY A 588 -8.16 -0.54 -5.20
CA GLY A 588 -7.35 -1.45 -4.38
C GLY A 588 -5.86 -1.09 -4.44
N GLN A 589 -5.13 -1.16 -3.32
CA GLN A 589 -3.76 -0.60 -3.22
C GLN A 589 -2.79 -1.55 -2.52
N LEU A 590 -1.51 -1.45 -2.89
CA LEU A 590 -0.40 -1.88 -2.06
C LEU A 590 0.18 -0.68 -1.33
N LEU A 591 0.25 -0.75 -0.01
CA LEU A 591 0.71 0.33 0.85
C LEU A 591 1.92 -0.10 1.68
N LEU A 592 2.84 0.84 1.88
CA LEU A 592 3.94 0.72 2.84
C LEU A 592 3.65 1.61 4.04
N ALA A 593 3.49 0.99 5.22
CA ALA A 593 3.36 1.67 6.50
C ALA A 593 4.74 1.78 7.17
N VAL A 594 5.24 3.01 7.29
CA VAL A 594 6.54 3.30 7.91
C VAL A 594 6.31 4.00 9.25
N PRO A 595 6.87 3.52 10.38
CA PRO A 595 6.77 4.20 11.65
C PRO A 595 7.19 5.66 11.55
N THR A 596 6.38 6.57 12.10
CA THR A 596 6.77 7.97 12.25
C THR A 596 7.30 8.23 13.65
N GLU A 597 8.40 8.97 13.73
CA GLU A 597 8.83 9.63 14.97
C GLU A 597 7.72 10.62 15.39
N GLU A 598 7.44 10.72 16.69
CA GLU A 598 6.57 11.78 17.20
C GLU A 598 7.22 13.13 16.90
N SER A 599 6.45 14.14 16.48
CA SER A 599 7.02 15.47 16.22
C SER A 599 7.71 16.00 17.49
N GLU A 600 9.04 16.01 17.53
CA GLU A 600 9.76 16.65 18.62
C GLU A 600 9.60 18.17 18.50
N THR A 601 9.21 18.79 19.62
CA THR A 601 9.18 20.26 19.71
C THR A 601 10.48 20.73 20.35
N VAL A 602 11.30 21.43 19.58
CA VAL A 602 12.56 22.01 20.06
C VAL A 602 12.31 23.47 20.41
N PHE A 603 12.66 23.85 21.64
CA PHE A 603 12.60 25.23 22.10
C PHE A 603 14.02 25.75 22.36
N GLY A 604 14.37 26.83 21.68
CA GLY A 604 15.56 27.63 21.90
C GLY A 604 15.43 28.58 23.10
N SER A 605 16.35 29.52 23.17
CA SER A 605 16.61 30.38 24.29
C SER A 605 16.34 31.85 23.93
N THR A 606 17.14 32.77 24.46
CA THR A 606 17.12 34.19 24.07
C THR A 606 18.53 34.65 23.69
N GLU A 607 19.42 33.70 23.49
CA GLU A 607 20.80 33.84 23.04
C GLU A 607 20.92 32.98 21.76
N ASP A 608 21.93 33.24 20.94
CA ASP A 608 22.23 32.48 19.72
C ASP A 608 22.16 30.96 19.94
N ASP A 609 21.20 30.31 19.29
CA ASP A 609 20.95 28.89 19.34
C ASP A 609 21.50 28.19 18.09
N ARG A 610 21.89 26.93 18.26
CA ARG A 610 22.27 26.06 17.14
C ARG A 610 21.51 24.76 17.24
N VAL A 611 20.76 24.43 16.19
CA VAL A 611 20.05 23.15 16.04
C VAL A 611 20.59 22.46 14.78
N ASP A 612 21.20 21.30 14.95
CA ASP A 612 21.86 20.56 13.88
C ASP A 612 21.43 19.09 13.92
N VAL A 613 20.65 18.66 12.93
CA VAL A 613 20.14 17.27 12.85
C VAL A 613 21.30 16.28 12.79
N ALA A 614 22.39 16.59 12.07
CA ALA A 614 23.55 15.70 11.98
C ALA A 614 24.32 15.59 13.31
N ALA A 615 24.13 16.53 14.23
CA ALA A 615 24.67 16.47 15.59
C ALA A 615 23.78 15.68 16.56
N GLY A 616 22.59 15.26 16.14
CA GLY A 616 21.59 14.58 16.97
C GLY A 616 20.82 15.52 17.89
N ASP A 617 20.76 16.82 17.56
CA ASP A 617 19.97 17.81 18.29
C ASP A 617 18.46 17.73 17.94
N ALA A 618 18.15 17.10 16.80
CA ALA A 618 16.83 16.76 16.27
C ALA A 618 16.97 15.52 15.35
N ASP A 619 15.87 14.83 15.03
CA ASP A 619 15.89 13.60 14.21
C ASP A 619 15.78 13.86 12.70
N GLY A 620 15.35 15.06 12.31
CA GLY A 620 15.17 15.54 10.95
C GLY A 620 13.75 15.40 10.37
N THR A 621 12.77 14.90 11.13
CA THR A 621 11.40 14.67 10.67
C THR A 621 10.29 15.39 11.42
N LYS A 622 9.54 16.20 10.66
CA LYS A 622 8.32 16.88 11.11
C LYS A 622 8.54 17.68 12.41
N GLU A 623 9.76 18.14 12.68
CA GLU A 623 10.02 18.92 13.89
C GLU A 623 9.25 20.22 13.88
N LEU A 624 8.92 20.67 15.10
CA LEU A 624 8.50 22.03 15.35
C LEU A 624 9.59 22.74 16.15
N ILE A 625 10.38 23.56 15.48
CA ILE A 625 11.54 24.26 16.05
C ILE A 625 11.18 25.73 16.25
N PHE A 626 11.38 26.24 17.47
CA PHE A 626 11.31 27.67 17.79
C PHE A 626 12.63 28.09 18.42
N THR A 627 13.44 28.94 17.78
CA THR A 627 14.74 29.36 18.35
C THR A 627 14.60 30.63 19.19
N GLY A 628 13.90 31.66 18.68
CA GLY A 628 13.37 32.74 19.49
C GLY A 628 14.05 34.10 19.25
N LEU A 629 15.02 34.47 20.09
CA LEU A 629 15.79 35.71 19.94
C LEU A 629 17.28 35.32 19.88
N GLY A 630 18.06 36.03 19.09
CA GLY A 630 19.49 35.72 18.90
C GLY A 630 19.78 35.50 17.43
N GLU A 631 21.07 35.45 17.06
CA GLU A 631 21.44 35.04 15.70
C GLU A 631 21.52 33.51 15.67
N ASP A 632 20.47 32.85 15.17
CA ASP A 632 20.27 31.42 15.27
C ASP A 632 20.71 30.67 14.01
N LEU A 633 21.15 29.42 14.20
CA LEU A 633 21.53 28.51 13.10
C LEU A 633 20.74 27.21 13.20
N VAL A 634 19.89 26.94 12.22
CA VAL A 634 19.11 25.69 12.13
C VAL A 634 19.45 24.96 10.84
N ASP A 635 19.98 23.75 10.95
CA ASP A 635 20.28 22.90 9.80
C ASP A 635 19.45 21.61 9.85
N THR A 636 18.39 21.56 9.04
CA THR A 636 17.56 20.37 8.81
C THR A 636 17.92 19.66 7.50
N SER A 637 18.96 20.10 6.79
CA SER A 637 19.32 19.59 5.45
C SER A 637 20.08 18.25 5.47
N GLN A 638 20.70 17.90 6.60
CA GLN A 638 21.61 16.76 6.72
C GLN A 638 20.93 15.51 7.32
N VAL A 639 20.10 14.82 6.53
CA VAL A 639 19.49 13.53 6.94
C VAL A 639 20.07 12.32 6.17
N PRO A 640 20.41 11.19 6.84
CA PRO A 640 20.96 9.99 6.19
C PRO A 640 19.97 9.15 5.37
N PHE A 641 18.66 9.44 5.41
CA PHE A 641 17.61 8.60 4.85
C PHE A 641 16.79 9.32 3.77
N SER A 642 16.52 8.65 2.65
CA SER A 642 15.91 9.16 1.41
C SER A 642 14.39 9.42 1.47
N GLY A 643 13.83 9.73 2.65
CA GLY A 643 12.37 9.88 2.82
C GLY A 643 11.90 10.98 3.76
N GLN A 644 12.79 11.63 4.48
CA GLN A 644 12.45 12.39 5.68
C GLN A 644 12.60 13.92 5.50
N GLY A 645 11.64 14.67 6.05
CA GLY A 645 11.41 16.11 5.90
C GLY A 645 9.92 16.47 5.99
N ARG A 646 9.60 17.74 6.33
CA ARG A 646 8.30 18.38 6.70
C ARG A 646 8.42 19.24 7.97
N ASN A 647 9.61 19.73 8.27
CA ASN A 647 9.93 20.48 9.47
C ASN A 647 9.27 21.86 9.42
N ARG A 648 9.00 22.44 10.58
CA ARG A 648 8.52 23.81 10.74
C ARG A 648 9.48 24.53 11.66
N VAL A 649 10.24 25.46 11.09
CA VAL A 649 11.24 26.23 11.81
C VAL A 649 10.78 27.66 11.92
N TYR A 650 10.75 28.19 13.14
CA TYR A 650 10.43 29.58 13.45
C TYR A 650 11.63 30.20 14.15
N ALA A 651 12.39 31.02 13.43
CA ALA A 651 13.66 31.53 13.93
C ALA A 651 13.46 32.76 14.85
N GLY A 652 12.65 33.71 14.40
CA GLY A 652 12.02 34.70 15.26
C GLY A 652 12.52 36.11 15.01
N SER A 653 13.61 36.53 15.65
CA SER A 653 14.14 37.89 15.49
C SER A 653 15.66 37.90 15.51
N ASP A 654 16.25 38.91 14.88
CA ASP A 654 17.69 39.04 14.59
C ASP A 654 18.07 38.25 13.32
N ARG A 655 19.37 38.13 12.99
CA ARG A 655 19.81 37.52 11.71
C ARG A 655 20.01 36.03 11.87
N ASP A 656 19.15 35.25 11.24
CA ASP A 656 19.12 33.79 11.33
C ASP A 656 19.63 33.10 10.06
N GLU A 657 20.16 31.89 10.20
CA GLU A 657 20.61 31.04 9.09
C GLU A 657 19.90 29.69 9.15
N LEU A 658 19.01 29.41 8.19
CA LEU A 658 18.12 28.25 8.16
C LEU A 658 18.36 27.42 6.89
N PHE A 659 18.73 26.16 7.05
CA PHE A 659 18.98 25.23 5.95
C PHE A 659 17.88 24.17 5.90
N ALA A 660 17.14 24.12 4.78
CA ALA A 660 16.02 23.20 4.58
C ALA A 660 16.48 21.85 4.03
N GLY A 661 15.81 20.79 4.49
CA GLY A 661 15.81 19.48 3.85
C GLY A 661 14.74 19.39 2.77
N ARG A 662 13.73 18.54 2.99
CA ARG A 662 12.69 18.21 2.02
C ARG A 662 11.30 18.58 2.51
N ARG A 663 10.55 19.35 1.73
CA ARG A 663 9.18 19.82 2.06
C ARG A 663 9.07 20.55 3.39
N ASP A 664 10.14 21.20 3.82
CA ASP A 664 10.20 21.98 5.04
C ASP A 664 9.47 23.32 4.88
N ARG A 665 9.11 23.90 6.02
CA ARG A 665 8.62 25.27 6.14
C ARG A 665 9.54 26.05 7.06
N LEU A 666 10.25 27.00 6.48
CA LEU A 666 11.15 27.89 7.21
C LEU A 666 10.49 29.26 7.33
N PHE A 667 10.55 29.83 8.53
CA PHE A 667 10.09 31.18 8.83
C PHE A 667 11.25 31.92 9.51
N GLY A 668 11.86 32.89 8.80
CA GLY A 668 12.95 33.74 9.31
C GLY A 668 12.46 34.64 10.44
N GLY A 669 11.57 35.59 10.11
CA GLY A 669 10.93 36.46 11.09
C GLY A 669 11.33 37.92 10.89
N GLU A 670 11.74 38.61 11.96
CA GLU A 670 12.30 39.96 11.85
C GLU A 670 13.83 39.87 11.79
N GLY A 671 14.49 40.28 10.72
CA GLY A 671 15.91 39.95 10.57
C GLY A 671 16.43 40.23 9.18
N ASN A 672 17.73 40.06 8.98
CA ASN A 672 18.30 39.97 7.64
C ASN A 672 18.81 38.54 7.49
N ASP A 673 17.89 37.64 7.21
CA ASP A 673 18.00 36.19 7.35
C ASP A 673 18.57 35.52 6.09
N ILE A 674 19.07 34.30 6.27
CA ILE A 674 19.45 33.40 5.18
C ILE A 674 18.59 32.15 5.27
N LEU A 675 17.79 31.88 4.24
CA LEU A 675 17.01 30.66 4.11
C LEU A 675 17.47 29.88 2.88
N ASP A 676 18.09 28.71 3.09
CA ASP A 676 18.75 27.94 2.03
C ASP A 676 18.13 26.54 1.86
N ALA A 677 17.49 26.32 0.72
CA ALA A 677 16.96 25.02 0.28
C ALA A 677 17.76 24.41 -0.89
N SER A 678 18.89 25.01 -1.29
CA SER A 678 19.66 24.62 -2.48
C SER A 678 20.25 23.20 -2.42
N VAL A 679 20.51 22.71 -1.21
CA VAL A 679 20.98 21.33 -0.96
C VAL A 679 19.85 20.34 -0.70
N GLY A 680 18.65 20.85 -0.42
CA GLY A 680 17.45 20.07 -0.14
C GLY A 680 16.74 19.60 -1.42
N SER A 681 16.03 18.47 -1.35
CA SER A 681 15.20 18.01 -2.48
C SER A 681 13.72 18.35 -2.25
N GLY A 682 13.11 19.10 -3.16
CA GLY A 682 11.66 19.13 -3.37
C GLY A 682 10.81 19.98 -2.42
N GLY A 683 10.05 20.92 -3.00
CA GLY A 683 8.73 21.36 -2.50
C GLY A 683 8.71 22.13 -1.17
N ASN A 684 9.83 22.73 -0.77
CA ASN A 684 9.98 23.55 0.42
C ASN A 684 9.17 24.86 0.32
N ARG A 685 8.89 25.48 1.46
CA ARG A 685 8.33 26.84 1.53
C ARG A 685 9.14 27.68 2.50
N LEU A 686 9.77 28.72 1.98
CA LEU A 686 10.66 29.62 2.72
C LEU A 686 9.95 30.97 2.82
N TYR A 687 9.75 31.46 4.04
CA TYR A 687 9.16 32.76 4.35
C TYR A 687 10.20 33.56 5.13
N ALA A 688 10.86 34.53 4.48
CA ALA A 688 11.97 35.21 5.13
C ALA A 688 11.47 36.24 6.15
N GLY A 689 10.55 37.13 5.76
CA GLY A 689 9.79 37.93 6.71
C GLY A 689 10.06 39.42 6.55
N ALA A 690 10.69 40.07 7.53
CA ALA A 690 10.95 41.50 7.49
C ALA A 690 12.44 41.80 7.69
N GLY A 691 13.03 42.51 6.73
CA GLY A 691 14.41 42.95 6.62
C GLY A 691 14.99 42.51 5.28
N ASP A 692 16.27 42.78 5.03
CA ASP A 692 16.86 42.46 3.71
C ASP A 692 17.45 41.03 3.76
N ASP A 693 16.74 40.07 3.17
CA ASP A 693 16.95 38.63 3.32
C ASP A 693 17.62 37.98 2.08
N GLU A 694 18.22 36.80 2.27
CA GLU A 694 18.77 35.97 1.19
C GLU A 694 18.08 34.59 1.18
N LEU A 695 17.41 34.25 0.08
CA LEU A 695 16.70 32.99 -0.09
C LEU A 695 17.28 32.20 -1.28
N TYR A 696 17.60 30.92 -1.05
CA TYR A 696 18.15 30.02 -2.07
C TYR A 696 17.21 28.85 -2.33
N ALA A 697 16.77 28.68 -3.58
CA ALA A 697 15.86 27.61 -4.00
C ALA A 697 16.61 26.36 -4.48
N GLY A 698 16.01 25.20 -4.20
CA GLY A 698 16.33 23.92 -4.82
C GLY A 698 15.39 23.63 -5.99
N THR A 699 14.50 22.64 -5.85
CA THR A 699 13.61 22.19 -6.94
C THR A 699 12.16 22.17 -6.48
N GLY A 700 11.27 22.80 -7.25
CA GLY A 700 9.83 22.85 -6.96
C GLY A 700 9.48 23.66 -5.72
N ASP A 701 10.36 24.53 -5.25
CA ASP A 701 10.25 25.27 -3.99
C ASP A 701 9.41 26.55 -4.14
N ARG A 702 8.98 27.11 -3.01
CA ARG A 702 8.30 28.40 -2.93
C ARG A 702 9.05 29.33 -1.98
N LEU A 703 9.48 30.48 -2.47
CA LEU A 703 10.22 31.48 -1.72
C LEU A 703 9.37 32.75 -1.64
N PHE A 704 9.28 33.34 -0.45
CA PHE A 704 8.60 34.59 -0.16
C PHE A 704 9.61 35.48 0.59
N GLY A 705 10.03 36.57 -0.05
CA GLY A 705 10.94 37.58 0.51
C GLY A 705 10.31 38.28 1.70
N GLY A 706 9.31 39.12 1.44
CA GLY A 706 8.51 39.76 2.47
C GLY A 706 8.69 41.28 2.46
N GLU A 707 8.94 41.90 3.61
CA GLU A 707 9.24 43.34 3.69
C GLU A 707 10.76 43.56 3.68
N GLY A 708 11.33 44.21 2.67
CA GLY A 708 12.77 44.53 2.62
C GLY A 708 13.36 44.36 1.22
N ASP A 709 14.62 44.76 1.03
CA ASP A 709 15.27 44.59 -0.27
C ASP A 709 15.92 43.19 -0.36
N ASP A 710 15.18 42.19 -0.82
CA ASP A 710 15.55 40.78 -0.73
C ASP A 710 16.37 40.27 -1.93
N THR A 711 17.09 39.17 -1.72
CA THR A 711 17.76 38.41 -2.78
C THR A 711 17.21 36.99 -2.86
N LEU A 712 16.62 36.63 -4.00
CA LEU A 712 16.05 35.30 -4.25
C LEU A 712 16.82 34.61 -5.39
N ASP A 713 17.52 33.51 -5.09
CA ASP A 713 18.42 32.81 -6.01
C ASP A 713 17.94 31.36 -6.29
N ALA A 714 17.59 31.08 -7.54
CA ALA A 714 17.20 29.74 -8.03
C ALA A 714 18.25 29.13 -8.98
N SER A 715 19.42 29.75 -9.16
CA SER A 715 20.43 29.34 -10.15
C SER A 715 21.08 27.98 -9.88
N LEU A 716 21.03 27.49 -8.64
CA LEU A 716 21.57 26.19 -8.23
C LEU A 716 20.52 25.06 -8.31
N GLY A 717 19.26 25.39 -8.56
CA GLY A 717 18.11 24.52 -8.46
C GLY A 717 17.78 23.69 -9.71
N GLY A 718 16.90 22.70 -9.55
CA GLY A 718 16.38 21.85 -10.64
C GLY A 718 15.19 22.44 -11.41
N GLY A 719 14.72 23.63 -11.02
CA GLY A 719 13.60 24.34 -11.65
C GLY A 719 12.25 24.13 -10.98
N ASP A 720 11.17 24.57 -11.66
CA ASP A 720 9.77 24.52 -11.22
C ASP A 720 9.47 25.32 -9.92
N ASN A 721 10.32 26.29 -9.59
CA ASN A 721 10.17 27.09 -8.37
C ASN A 721 9.17 28.24 -8.56
N ARG A 722 8.67 28.77 -7.43
CA ARG A 722 7.87 30.00 -7.39
C ARG A 722 8.49 31.00 -6.43
N LEU A 723 8.94 32.12 -6.94
CA LEU A 723 9.65 33.15 -6.19
C LEU A 723 8.79 34.41 -6.14
N TYR A 724 8.59 34.95 -4.93
CA TYR A 724 7.82 36.16 -4.67
C TYR A 724 8.69 37.11 -3.85
N GLY A 725 8.98 38.30 -4.39
CA GLY A 725 9.76 39.34 -3.69
C GLY A 725 8.94 40.03 -2.61
N GLU A 726 7.71 40.42 -2.98
CA GLU A 726 6.73 41.11 -2.13
C GLU A 726 6.99 42.62 -1.99
N GLU A 727 7.38 43.17 -0.83
CA GLU A 727 7.57 44.62 -0.64
C GLU A 727 9.07 44.97 -0.57
N GLY A 728 9.63 45.70 -1.54
CA GLY A 728 11.01 46.20 -1.52
C GLY A 728 11.68 46.19 -2.88
N ASP A 729 12.91 46.71 -2.98
CA ASP A 729 13.67 46.70 -4.25
C ASP A 729 14.45 45.37 -4.39
N ASP A 730 13.78 44.32 -4.86
CA ASP A 730 14.29 42.94 -4.81
C ASP A 730 15.26 42.59 -5.94
N THR A 731 16.02 41.52 -5.72
CA THR A 731 16.97 40.96 -6.68
C THR A 731 16.76 39.47 -6.87
N PHE A 732 16.42 39.07 -8.09
CA PHE A 732 16.20 37.68 -8.48
C PHE A 732 17.34 37.17 -9.35
N ILE A 733 17.89 36.00 -9.01
CA ILE A 733 18.83 35.26 -9.85
C ILE A 733 18.12 33.99 -10.33
N LEU A 734 17.83 33.93 -11.62
CA LEU A 734 16.88 32.96 -12.18
C LEU A 734 17.56 31.64 -12.54
N GLY A 735 16.84 30.54 -12.35
CA GLY A 735 17.19 29.21 -12.81
C GLY A 735 16.46 28.85 -14.11
N THR A 736 15.78 27.70 -14.11
CA THR A 736 15.10 27.13 -15.28
C THR A 736 13.65 26.78 -14.94
N GLY A 737 12.69 27.14 -15.79
CA GLY A 737 11.29 26.75 -15.62
C GLY A 737 10.60 27.35 -14.39
N ASP A 738 11.10 28.47 -13.87
CA ASP A 738 10.60 29.11 -12.65
C ASP A 738 9.51 30.17 -12.95
N VAL A 739 8.67 30.44 -11.95
CA VAL A 739 7.68 31.53 -11.98
C VAL A 739 8.06 32.58 -10.94
N LEU A 740 8.24 33.83 -11.37
CA LEU A 740 8.74 34.91 -10.54
C LEU A 740 7.79 36.11 -10.55
N VAL A 741 7.57 36.68 -9.37
CA VAL A 741 6.81 37.91 -9.18
C VAL A 741 7.64 38.82 -8.27
N GLY A 742 8.03 39.98 -8.79
CA GLY A 742 8.75 41.02 -8.04
C GLY A 742 7.90 41.54 -6.90
N GLY A 743 6.96 42.43 -7.21
CA GLY A 743 6.01 42.94 -6.23
C GLY A 743 5.96 44.45 -6.25
N ASP A 744 6.02 45.08 -5.07
CA ASP A 744 6.10 46.52 -4.91
C ASP A 744 7.58 46.93 -4.77
N GLY A 745 8.14 47.71 -5.70
CA GLY A 745 9.51 48.20 -5.61
C GLY A 745 10.23 48.16 -6.96
N ALA A 746 11.50 48.55 -7.02
CA ALA A 746 12.28 48.56 -8.26
C ALA A 746 13.15 47.31 -8.39
N ASP A 747 12.55 46.26 -8.94
CA ASP A 747 13.10 44.90 -8.91
C ASP A 747 14.12 44.65 -10.03
N LYS A 748 15.00 43.68 -9.81
CA LYS A 748 16.00 43.26 -10.80
C LYS A 748 15.95 41.75 -11.01
N PHE A 749 15.69 41.34 -12.24
CA PHE A 749 15.65 39.94 -12.65
C PHE A 749 16.88 39.62 -13.50
N PHE A 750 17.74 38.76 -13.01
CA PHE A 750 18.96 38.34 -13.68
C PHE A 750 18.79 36.94 -14.27
N VAL A 751 18.67 36.86 -15.59
CA VAL A 751 18.63 35.58 -16.29
C VAL A 751 20.04 35.00 -16.34
N SER A 752 20.20 33.78 -15.81
CA SER A 752 21.46 33.03 -15.79
C SER A 752 21.50 31.92 -16.87
N GLU A 753 22.34 30.90 -16.70
CA GLU A 753 22.28 29.70 -17.55
C GLU A 753 20.99 28.91 -17.23
N GLY A 754 20.21 28.50 -18.24
CA GLY A 754 18.84 27.99 -18.03
C GLY A 754 17.82 28.62 -18.97
N GLY A 755 16.62 28.95 -18.49
CA GLY A 755 15.57 29.63 -19.28
C GLY A 755 14.17 29.07 -19.02
N ASP A 756 13.21 29.36 -19.89
CA ASP A 756 11.80 28.93 -19.74
C ASP A 756 11.11 29.50 -18.48
N ASN A 757 11.57 30.67 -18.00
CA ASN A 757 11.00 31.32 -16.83
C ASN A 757 9.85 32.26 -17.21
N GLN A 758 8.85 32.38 -16.34
CA GLN A 758 7.80 33.40 -16.41
C GLN A 758 8.06 34.48 -15.37
N ILE A 759 8.18 35.73 -15.83
CA ILE A 759 8.65 36.85 -15.01
C ILE A 759 7.59 37.96 -15.01
N THR A 760 7.18 38.38 -13.83
CA THR A 760 6.31 39.54 -13.58
C THR A 760 7.07 40.54 -12.71
N GLY A 761 7.24 41.77 -13.20
CA GLY A 761 7.91 42.85 -12.46
C GLY A 761 7.07 43.34 -11.29
N GLY A 762 5.83 43.77 -11.55
CA GLY A 762 4.95 44.35 -10.54
C GLY A 762 4.89 45.88 -10.58
N GLU A 763 4.72 46.51 -9.42
CA GLU A 763 4.69 47.96 -9.27
C GLU A 763 6.12 48.48 -9.09
N GLY A 764 6.70 49.13 -10.09
CA GLY A 764 8.13 49.38 -9.98
C GLY A 764 8.73 50.17 -11.11
N ALA A 765 10.06 50.31 -11.07
CA ALA A 765 10.83 50.63 -12.27
C ALA A 765 11.82 49.49 -12.47
N ASP A 766 11.34 48.43 -13.09
CA ASP A 766 11.95 47.10 -13.00
C ASP A 766 13.00 46.89 -14.08
N GLN A 767 13.90 45.95 -13.82
CA GLN A 767 15.05 45.68 -14.68
C GLN A 767 15.11 44.20 -15.04
N PHE A 768 14.85 43.89 -16.31
CA PHE A 768 14.89 42.54 -16.84
C PHE A 768 16.21 42.30 -17.58
N TRP A 769 17.20 41.75 -16.88
CA TRP A 769 18.53 41.46 -17.42
C TRP A 769 18.54 40.12 -18.18
N ILE A 770 18.12 40.16 -19.44
CA ILE A 770 17.89 38.97 -20.30
C ILE A 770 19.18 38.32 -20.85
N ALA A 771 20.33 38.93 -20.59
CA ALA A 771 21.64 38.35 -20.89
C ALA A 771 22.67 38.91 -19.92
N THR A 772 23.38 38.04 -19.21
CA THR A 772 24.33 38.41 -18.15
C THR A 772 25.61 37.59 -18.23
N SER A 773 26.69 38.03 -17.57
CA SER A 773 27.94 37.27 -17.38
C SER A 773 28.60 36.66 -18.64
N GLY A 774 28.25 37.15 -19.84
CA GLY A 774 28.79 36.68 -21.12
C GLY A 774 28.20 35.36 -21.61
N THR A 775 27.10 34.90 -21.01
CA THR A 775 26.33 33.71 -21.40
C THR A 775 24.89 34.09 -21.75
N PHE A 776 24.23 33.23 -22.52
CA PHE A 776 22.81 33.38 -22.86
C PHE A 776 22.07 32.20 -22.25
N ALA A 777 20.80 32.41 -21.90
CA ALA A 777 19.87 31.33 -21.58
C ALA A 777 19.83 30.29 -22.72
N ASP A 778 19.61 29.03 -22.34
CA ASP A 778 19.38 27.88 -23.20
C ASP A 778 17.95 27.83 -23.74
N ALA A 779 17.00 28.43 -23.02
CA ALA A 779 15.61 28.60 -23.45
C ALA A 779 15.15 30.06 -23.29
N GLU A 780 14.16 30.43 -24.09
CA GLU A 780 13.52 31.74 -24.04
C GLU A 780 12.79 31.96 -22.70
N ASN A 781 12.77 33.20 -22.21
CA ASN A 781 12.01 33.59 -21.01
C ASN A 781 10.80 34.45 -21.40
N GLU A 782 9.74 34.42 -20.61
CA GLU A 782 8.53 35.23 -20.81
C GLU A 782 8.45 36.35 -19.78
N ILE A 783 8.35 37.60 -20.24
CA ILE A 783 8.11 38.78 -19.40
C ILE A 783 6.65 39.20 -19.61
N THR A 784 5.91 39.27 -18.51
CA THR A 784 4.44 39.28 -18.54
C THR A 784 3.80 40.67 -18.46
N ASP A 785 4.49 41.68 -17.92
CA ASP A 785 3.90 42.98 -17.56
C ASP A 785 4.77 44.22 -17.83
N PHE A 786 5.84 44.08 -18.61
CA PHE A 786 6.79 45.16 -18.93
C PHE A 786 6.13 46.50 -19.31
N GLU A 787 6.41 47.58 -18.57
CA GLU A 787 5.94 48.93 -18.84
C GLU A 787 7.01 49.77 -19.57
N ALA A 788 6.83 49.95 -20.87
CA ALA A 788 7.75 50.73 -21.70
C ALA A 788 7.88 52.20 -21.24
N GLY A 789 9.09 52.59 -20.86
CA GLY A 789 9.42 53.94 -20.40
C GLY A 789 9.46 54.09 -18.88
N LEU A 790 9.08 53.04 -18.16
CA LEU A 790 9.30 52.87 -16.74
C LEU A 790 10.38 51.79 -16.52
N ASP A 791 10.16 50.60 -17.09
CA ASP A 791 11.05 49.45 -16.97
C ASP A 791 12.14 49.44 -18.04
N VAL A 792 13.18 48.65 -17.80
CA VAL A 792 14.31 48.47 -18.72
C VAL A 792 14.69 47.01 -18.94
N ILE A 793 15.18 46.76 -20.16
CA ILE A 793 15.75 45.49 -20.60
C ILE A 793 17.27 45.61 -20.51
N GLY A 794 17.87 44.84 -19.62
CA GLY A 794 19.29 44.89 -19.29
C GLY A 794 20.13 43.88 -20.05
N ILE A 795 21.31 44.29 -20.50
CA ILE A 795 22.37 43.43 -21.04
C ILE A 795 23.63 43.65 -20.21
N GLY A 796 23.95 42.65 -19.38
CA GLY A 796 25.07 42.63 -18.46
C GLY A 796 26.27 41.87 -19.01
N GLY A 797 27.46 42.46 -18.95
CA GLY A 797 28.69 41.82 -19.43
C GLY A 797 29.05 42.15 -20.89
N THR A 798 29.90 41.33 -21.51
CA THR A 798 30.42 41.60 -22.87
C THR A 798 30.16 40.41 -23.80
N PHE A 799 29.43 40.65 -24.88
CA PHE A 799 29.05 39.66 -25.87
C PHE A 799 29.66 39.99 -27.22
N ALA A 800 30.17 38.98 -27.93
CA ALA A 800 30.79 39.21 -29.22
C ALA A 800 29.71 39.55 -30.28
N GLY A 801 29.68 40.82 -30.71
CA GLY A 801 28.77 41.29 -31.77
C GLY A 801 27.41 41.78 -31.27
N LEU A 802 27.22 41.89 -29.96
CA LEU A 802 26.07 42.53 -29.33
C LEU A 802 26.56 43.76 -28.57
N ASP A 803 26.64 44.90 -29.26
CA ASP A 803 27.20 46.16 -28.74
C ASP A 803 26.11 47.25 -28.59
N SER A 804 24.93 47.05 -29.19
CA SER A 804 23.86 48.03 -29.22
C SER A 804 22.49 47.41 -29.53
N PHE A 805 21.43 48.19 -29.35
CA PHE A 805 20.07 47.80 -29.70
C PHE A 805 19.91 47.37 -31.17
N ASP A 806 20.67 47.97 -32.09
CA ASP A 806 20.59 47.66 -33.53
C ASP A 806 21.06 46.23 -33.87
N ASP A 807 21.67 45.53 -32.90
CA ASP A 807 22.16 44.16 -33.07
C ASP A 807 21.09 43.10 -32.72
N PHE A 808 19.94 43.49 -32.16
CA PHE A 808 18.82 42.58 -31.88
C PHE A 808 17.87 42.45 -33.09
N ASP A 809 17.33 41.25 -33.26
CA ASP A 809 16.20 40.99 -34.13
C ASP A 809 14.91 40.96 -33.28
N LEU A 810 13.91 41.76 -33.68
CA LEU A 810 12.59 41.78 -33.05
C LEU A 810 11.57 41.10 -33.95
N SER A 811 10.75 40.21 -33.39
CA SER A 811 9.63 39.59 -34.11
C SER A 811 8.34 39.68 -33.31
N GLU A 812 7.30 40.23 -33.93
CA GLU A 812 5.95 40.30 -33.34
C GLU A 812 5.07 39.12 -33.79
N ALA A 813 4.42 38.46 -32.82
CA ALA A 813 3.39 37.46 -33.06
C ALA A 813 2.30 37.58 -31.99
N ASP A 814 1.03 37.55 -32.42
CA ASP A 814 -0.15 37.59 -31.55
C ASP A 814 -0.19 38.74 -30.50
N GLY A 815 0.51 39.84 -30.79
CA GLY A 815 0.59 41.01 -29.92
C GLY A 815 1.72 40.97 -28.89
N ASN A 816 2.60 39.98 -28.97
CA ASN A 816 3.80 39.82 -28.15
C ASN A 816 5.04 40.06 -29.02
N THR A 817 6.14 40.52 -28.41
CA THR A 817 7.41 40.74 -29.11
C THR A 817 8.51 39.86 -28.55
N THR A 818 9.13 39.06 -29.41
CA THR A 818 10.33 38.28 -29.09
C THR A 818 11.58 39.08 -29.43
N VAL A 819 12.51 39.19 -28.48
CA VAL A 819 13.84 39.78 -28.63
C VAL A 819 14.86 38.66 -28.84
N SER A 820 15.55 38.69 -29.98
CA SER A 820 16.46 37.64 -30.42
C SER A 820 17.84 38.18 -30.77
N PHE A 821 18.87 37.34 -30.62
CA PHE A 821 20.22 37.64 -31.10
C PHE A 821 20.81 36.43 -31.84
N GLY A 822 21.04 36.60 -33.15
CA GLY A 822 21.51 35.52 -34.01
C GLY A 822 20.40 34.48 -34.24
N ASP A 823 20.68 33.22 -33.88
CA ASP A 823 19.71 32.11 -33.99
C ASP A 823 19.05 31.77 -32.64
N ARG A 824 19.09 32.71 -31.67
CA ARG A 824 18.59 32.50 -30.30
C ARG A 824 17.53 33.53 -29.93
N ASP A 825 16.41 33.03 -29.45
CA ASP A 825 15.36 33.83 -28.81
C ASP A 825 15.75 33.99 -27.34
N LEU A 826 15.84 35.23 -26.84
CA LEU A 826 16.30 35.52 -25.48
C LEU A 826 15.12 35.69 -24.53
N ALA A 827 14.11 36.44 -24.99
CA ALA A 827 12.95 36.76 -24.20
C ALA A 827 11.76 37.20 -25.06
N THR A 828 10.55 36.80 -24.68
CA THR A 828 9.29 37.31 -25.20
C THR A 828 8.63 38.25 -24.20
N PHE A 829 8.21 39.42 -24.68
CA PHE A 829 7.48 40.43 -23.93
C PHE A 829 6.00 40.35 -24.30
N LEU A 830 5.17 39.92 -23.36
CA LEU A 830 3.75 39.70 -23.56
C LEU A 830 2.99 41.03 -23.63
N GLY A 831 2.08 41.16 -24.60
CA GLY A 831 1.25 42.36 -24.78
C GLY A 831 2.00 43.60 -25.26
N ILE A 832 3.29 43.49 -25.60
CA ILE A 832 4.12 44.58 -26.12
C ILE A 832 4.35 44.36 -27.62
N GLY A 833 3.93 45.32 -28.45
CA GLY A 833 4.20 45.30 -29.89
C GLY A 833 5.63 45.71 -30.24
N GLU A 834 6.13 45.30 -31.42
CA GLU A 834 7.56 45.49 -31.79
C GLU A 834 7.96 46.97 -31.83
N ASN A 835 6.98 47.83 -32.13
CA ASN A 835 7.16 49.28 -32.28
C ASN A 835 7.12 50.02 -30.93
N GLU A 836 6.81 49.32 -29.85
CA GLU A 836 6.80 49.84 -28.48
C GLU A 836 8.15 49.64 -27.78
N LEU A 837 8.99 48.73 -28.30
CA LEU A 837 10.38 48.58 -27.90
C LEU A 837 11.31 49.44 -28.75
N SER A 838 12.26 50.10 -28.08
CA SER A 838 13.25 50.96 -28.71
C SER A 838 14.55 50.95 -27.93
N ALA A 839 15.62 51.53 -28.49
CA ALA A 839 16.89 51.70 -27.80
C ALA A 839 16.80 52.43 -26.44
N ALA A 840 15.70 53.16 -26.15
CA ALA A 840 15.50 53.80 -24.85
C ALA A 840 15.08 52.82 -23.74
N ASN A 841 14.54 51.65 -24.12
CA ASN A 841 14.15 50.58 -23.21
C ASN A 841 15.34 49.69 -22.83
N PHE A 842 16.48 49.79 -23.53
CA PHE A 842 17.62 48.90 -23.35
C PHE A 842 18.74 49.58 -22.58
N VAL A 843 19.32 48.86 -21.62
CA VAL A 843 20.49 49.26 -20.85
C VAL A 843 21.62 48.27 -21.10
N PHE A 844 22.77 48.76 -21.56
CA PHE A 844 23.98 47.96 -21.75
C PHE A 844 24.99 48.35 -20.69
N ASP A 845 25.28 47.43 -19.75
CA ASP A 845 26.25 47.65 -18.70
C ASP A 845 27.25 46.47 -18.60
N PRO A 846 28.46 46.62 -19.16
CA PRO A 846 29.46 45.55 -19.12
C PRO A 846 30.03 45.31 -17.71
N SER A 847 29.70 46.13 -16.72
CA SER A 847 30.10 45.95 -15.32
C SER A 847 29.10 45.13 -14.51
N VAL A 848 27.89 44.93 -15.01
CA VAL A 848 26.91 44.02 -14.42
C VAL A 848 27.30 42.59 -14.74
N THR A 849 27.71 41.88 -13.71
CA THR A 849 27.99 40.44 -13.71
C THR A 849 27.29 39.85 -12.50
N VAL A 850 26.64 38.72 -12.70
CA VAL A 850 25.92 37.94 -11.69
C VAL A 850 26.84 36.81 -11.27
#